data_AF-A0A7S4D445-F1
#
_entry.id   AF-A0A7S4D445-F1
#
_cell.length_a   1.000
_cell.length_b   1.000
_cell.length_c   1.000
_cell.angle_alpha   90.00
_cell.angle_beta   90.00
_cell.angle_gamma   90.00
#
_symmetry.space_group_name_H-M   'P 1'
#
loop_
_entity.id
_entity.type
_entity.pdbx_description
1 polymer ?
#
loop_
_entity_poly.entity_id
_entity_poly.type
_entity_poly.pdbx_seq_one_letter_code
_entity_poly.pdbx_strand_id
1 'polypeptide(L)'
;IFFRSLFVMRMCPEPKARDGALHSADDEELHDQVLADLDAELEEEMQCLKSGVAPAPPGSPTKSFQKTKSGQRAPQVYQAQVQSADEPQVRHALAVSGASSGGPGGPAPGPARALGLPTGGVPSGELFVDPTFPANASSLGKAASGAVVSGPGGPIVWARPEQFLASTPRLFAAGHGGPAVSPMDIMQGALGDCWFLSALSCLAERPELIRDLFVTGDAELAQGYVGVQMMVDGCPREVVVDTLFPVYEATGQPCYAKAKGDELWVMVLEKAYAKVMGQYGRMNGGEPGDALADLTGAPYYTVPAKGCADPDALWNELLKRQAEGFLFCASVPEVASCDYEATVGIIEGHAYAVLNFQEFQGARLLEIRNPWGNVEWKGAWSDSWSGWTPEARAQLSVHRANDGLFWMALEDFLEYFGNIQFLALRPGWVQQHIEGTFKPDSVAQLFEFSFAEGTETVLTLHQPRGRPVAVRFCVVQKGTDRPCGGTTAVFETSSSTSCEAMLLPGGAYVAMVEALVLDPSLLPAPFVLQSGAPRPVPLSPSSAEYTLGFLLPEYAQKYGSCAKCGVALSENCVTALGKKWHPDCWACAGCERPLVGSFMVKDGRPMCEACTQAGAERCAGCKQPVSGAYLEALGGTWHPECFCCQKCGATIQGSFGVRNNRPLCPSCC
;
A
#
# COMPACT_ATOMS: atom_id res chain seq x y z
N ILE A 1 19.03 -0.36 13.21
CA ILE A 1 19.64 0.80 13.91
C ILE A 1 19.32 2.14 13.23
N PHE A 2 18.72 2.16 12.03
CA PHE A 2 18.24 3.41 11.42
C PHE A 2 16.78 3.80 11.79
N PHE A 3 15.97 2.86 12.29
CA PHE A 3 14.55 3.13 12.64
C PHE A 3 14.28 3.51 14.10
N ARG A 4 15.32 3.61 14.94
CA ARG A 4 15.16 4.04 16.35
C ARG A 4 15.42 5.54 16.58
N SER A 5 15.89 6.26 15.55
CA SER A 5 16.26 7.67 15.67
C SER A 5 15.17 8.65 15.21
N LEU A 6 14.04 8.18 14.68
CA LEU A 6 12.93 9.04 14.24
C LEU A 6 11.73 9.09 15.21
N PHE A 7 11.72 8.25 16.25
CA PHE A 7 10.58 8.17 17.18
C PHE A 7 10.77 8.97 18.49
N VAL A 8 11.95 9.57 18.70
CA VAL A 8 12.25 10.40 19.89
C VAL A 8 12.16 11.91 19.60
N MET A 9 12.01 12.33 18.33
CA MET A 9 11.90 13.75 17.95
C MET A 9 10.47 14.31 17.85
N ARG A 10 9.45 13.63 18.40
CA ARG A 10 8.05 14.13 18.36
C ARG A 10 7.39 14.37 19.72
N MET A 11 8.17 14.33 20.80
CA MET A 11 7.76 14.74 22.14
C MET A 11 8.57 15.96 22.58
N CYS A 12 8.48 17.04 21.81
CA CYS A 12 8.82 18.39 22.27
C CYS A 12 7.93 19.38 21.50
N PRO A 13 7.17 20.27 22.18
CA PRO A 13 6.42 21.31 21.51
C PRO A 13 7.38 22.39 21.00
N GLU A 14 7.38 22.66 19.70
CA GLU A 14 8.13 23.80 19.15
C GLU A 14 7.51 25.16 19.59
N PRO A 15 8.35 26.20 19.71
CA PRO A 15 8.04 27.40 20.47
C PRO A 15 7.17 28.37 19.67
N LYS A 16 6.04 28.78 20.25
CA LYS A 16 5.36 30.01 19.81
C LYS A 16 6.03 31.22 20.46
N ALA A 17 6.62 32.06 19.63
CA ALA A 17 7.12 33.36 20.01
C ALA A 17 5.96 34.35 20.28
N ARG A 18 6.06 35.02 21.44
CA ARG A 18 5.52 36.35 21.86
C ARG A 18 3.99 36.43 22.05
N ASP A 19 3.43 36.84 23.18
CA ASP A 19 3.84 37.80 24.22
C ASP A 19 3.28 37.42 25.61
N GLY A 20 3.98 37.81 26.70
CA GLY A 20 3.32 38.15 27.97
C GLY A 20 3.49 37.19 29.17
N ALA A 21 4.61 37.37 29.89
CA ALA A 21 4.75 37.35 31.36
C ALA A 21 4.49 36.07 32.20
N LEU A 22 5.46 35.87 33.13
CA LEU A 22 5.49 35.08 34.39
C LEU A 22 5.97 33.62 34.29
N HIS A 23 7.29 33.44 34.50
CA HIS A 23 7.97 32.19 34.86
C HIS A 23 7.75 31.84 36.35
N SER A 24 7.52 30.56 36.66
CA SER A 24 7.66 29.99 38.02
C SER A 24 8.96 29.19 38.11
N ALA A 25 9.63 29.28 39.25
CA ALA A 25 11.00 28.81 39.51
C ALA A 25 11.16 27.29 39.74
N ASP A 26 10.13 26.48 39.48
CA ASP A 26 10.13 25.05 39.82
C ASP A 26 10.56 24.12 38.65
N ASP A 27 10.69 24.65 37.42
CA ASP A 27 11.09 23.85 36.23
C ASP A 27 12.61 23.81 36.00
N GLU A 28 13.40 24.73 36.57
CA GLU A 28 14.87 24.71 36.47
C GLU A 28 15.51 23.66 37.39
N GLU A 29 14.91 23.37 38.55
CA GLU A 29 15.48 22.45 39.54
C GLU A 29 15.38 20.96 39.10
N LEU A 30 14.36 20.62 38.30
CA LEU A 30 14.18 19.26 37.77
C LEU A 30 15.10 18.95 36.59
N HIS A 31 15.49 19.97 35.82
CA HIS A 31 16.41 19.82 34.69
C HIS A 31 17.86 19.61 35.16
N ASP A 32 18.28 20.35 36.19
CA ASP A 32 19.63 20.24 36.76
C ASP A 32 19.86 18.92 37.51
N GLN A 33 18.81 18.34 38.12
CA GLN A 33 18.90 17.04 38.79
C GLN A 33 19.12 15.88 37.81
N VAL A 34 18.48 15.92 36.62
CA VAL A 34 18.62 14.87 35.59
C VAL A 34 19.98 14.94 34.89
N LEU A 35 20.57 16.13 34.75
CA LEU A 35 21.92 16.31 34.22
C LEU A 35 22.99 15.85 35.21
N ALA A 36 22.81 16.08 36.51
CA ALA A 36 23.73 15.61 37.55
C ALA A 36 23.78 14.08 37.67
N ASP A 37 22.65 13.39 37.50
CA ASP A 37 22.59 11.92 37.56
C ASP A 37 23.24 11.27 36.31
N LEU A 38 23.17 11.92 35.14
CA LEU A 38 23.83 11.47 33.91
C LEU A 38 25.35 11.68 33.92
N ASP A 39 25.84 12.76 34.55
CA ASP A 39 27.28 13.01 34.71
C ASP A 39 27.92 12.08 35.76
N ALA A 40 27.18 11.67 36.79
CA ALA A 40 27.64 10.70 37.80
C ALA A 40 27.82 9.28 37.22
N GLU A 41 26.93 8.84 36.32
CA GLU A 41 27.06 7.53 35.63
C GLU A 41 28.20 7.52 34.59
N LEU A 42 28.57 8.68 34.02
CA LEU A 42 29.70 8.79 33.09
C LEU A 42 31.08 8.82 33.79
N GLU A 43 31.17 9.36 35.01
CA GLU A 43 32.42 9.39 35.78
C GLU A 43 32.82 8.00 36.33
N GLU A 44 31.87 7.12 36.67
CA GLU A 44 32.15 5.74 37.09
C GLU A 44 32.70 4.87 35.93
N GLU A 45 32.25 5.07 34.70
CA GLU A 45 32.76 4.32 33.54
C GLU A 45 34.15 4.81 33.08
N MET A 46 34.52 6.07 33.33
CA MET A 46 35.81 6.64 32.92
C MET A 46 36.96 6.42 33.91
N GLN A 47 36.69 5.98 35.15
CA GLN A 47 37.71 5.76 36.18
C GLN A 47 38.45 4.40 36.06
N CYS A 48 37.95 3.48 35.23
CA CYS A 48 38.60 2.19 34.96
C CYS A 48 39.71 2.23 33.88
N LEU A 49 39.97 3.38 33.24
CA LEU A 49 40.87 3.49 32.07
C LEU A 49 42.17 4.31 32.30
N LYS A 50 42.47 4.76 33.54
CA LYS A 50 43.62 5.66 33.81
C LYS A 50 44.53 5.22 34.98
N SER A 51 45.11 4.03 34.93
CA SER A 51 46.31 3.74 35.73
C SER A 51 47.28 2.81 35.00
N GLY A 52 48.00 3.36 34.02
CA GLY A 52 49.17 2.72 33.43
C GLY A 52 50.41 3.56 33.69
N VAL A 53 51.39 3.02 34.43
CA VAL A 53 52.80 3.42 34.33
C VAL A 53 53.71 2.18 34.53
N ALA A 54 54.68 2.00 33.64
CA ALA A 54 55.69 0.93 33.59
C ALA A 54 57.00 1.32 34.34
N PRO A 55 57.97 0.40 34.59
CA PRO A 55 59.03 0.16 33.58
C PRO A 55 59.74 -1.24 33.56
N ALA A 56 60.20 -1.61 32.34
CA ALA A 56 61.39 -2.39 31.88
C ALA A 56 61.86 -3.76 32.49
N PRO A 57 62.57 -4.62 31.69
CA PRO A 57 62.54 -6.11 31.69
C PRO A 57 63.63 -6.78 32.58
N PRO A 58 63.70 -8.13 32.79
CA PRO A 58 63.26 -9.21 31.89
C PRO A 58 62.57 -10.43 32.54
N GLY A 59 61.94 -11.23 31.68
CA GLY A 59 61.38 -12.54 32.01
C GLY A 59 60.11 -12.77 31.20
N SER A 60 60.23 -13.48 30.09
CA SER A 60 59.10 -13.90 29.25
C SER A 60 58.00 -14.59 30.09
N PRO A 61 56.80 -14.01 30.24
CA PRO A 61 55.72 -14.70 30.93
C PRO A 61 55.00 -15.58 29.91
N THR A 62 55.11 -16.88 30.10
CA THR A 62 54.22 -17.86 29.47
C THR A 62 52.79 -17.57 29.90
N LYS A 63 51.89 -17.29 28.95
CA LYS A 63 50.44 -17.15 29.22
C LYS A 63 49.80 -18.53 29.15
N SER A 64 48.88 -18.84 30.06
CA SER A 64 47.99 -20.02 29.99
C SER A 64 46.60 -19.61 29.49
N PHE A 65 45.81 -20.56 28.98
CA PHE A 65 44.44 -20.31 28.53
C PHE A 65 43.58 -19.74 29.65
N GLN A 66 42.81 -18.68 29.36
CA GLN A 66 42.01 -18.00 30.39
C GLN A 66 40.68 -18.69 30.75
N LYS A 67 40.24 -19.72 30.01
CA LYS A 67 39.19 -20.70 30.41
C LYS A 67 38.95 -21.65 29.23
N THR A 68 38.96 -22.96 29.46
CA THR A 68 38.35 -23.95 28.56
C THR A 68 36.88 -24.08 28.93
N LYS A 69 35.97 -23.38 28.24
CA LYS A 69 34.53 -23.63 28.40
C LYS A 69 34.14 -24.76 27.43
N SER A 70 33.95 -25.97 27.94
CA SER A 70 33.37 -27.09 27.19
C SER A 70 31.84 -26.99 27.12
N GLY A 71 31.32 -25.87 26.60
CA GLY A 71 29.89 -25.71 26.34
C GLY A 71 29.61 -25.93 24.85
N GLN A 72 28.85 -26.95 24.49
CA GLN A 72 28.33 -27.09 23.13
C GLN A 72 27.41 -25.89 22.82
N ARG A 73 27.82 -24.97 21.94
CA ARG A 73 26.87 -24.10 21.22
C ARG A 73 26.30 -24.91 20.06
N ALA A 74 25.36 -25.80 20.34
CA ALA A 74 24.53 -26.39 19.31
C ALA A 74 23.26 -25.53 19.19
N PRO A 75 22.96 -24.93 18.02
CA PRO A 75 21.63 -24.40 17.82
C PRO A 75 20.63 -25.55 17.77
N GLN A 76 19.60 -25.49 18.62
CA GLN A 76 18.46 -26.37 18.47
C GLN A 76 17.65 -25.93 17.25
N VAL A 77 17.50 -26.83 16.29
CA VAL A 77 16.71 -26.63 15.08
C VAL A 77 15.28 -27.07 15.39
N TYR A 78 14.33 -26.17 15.15
CA TYR A 78 12.91 -26.42 15.40
C TYR A 78 12.14 -26.47 14.08
N GLN A 79 11.05 -27.25 14.03
CA GLN A 79 10.10 -27.28 12.92
C GLN A 79 8.76 -26.69 13.37
N ALA A 80 8.14 -25.87 12.52
CA ALA A 80 6.78 -25.39 12.73
C ALA A 80 5.77 -26.37 12.12
N GLN A 81 4.64 -26.59 12.79
CA GLN A 81 3.53 -27.39 12.26
C GLN A 81 2.47 -26.45 11.65
N VAL A 82 2.10 -26.73 10.40
CA VAL A 82 0.96 -26.09 9.71
C VAL A 82 -0.18 -27.10 9.67
N GLN A 83 -1.38 -26.72 10.08
CA GLN A 83 -2.57 -27.55 9.94
C GLN A 83 -3.22 -27.27 8.56
N SER A 84 -3.24 -28.27 7.67
CA SER A 84 -3.98 -28.24 6.42
C SER A 84 -5.30 -29.03 6.56
N ALA A 85 -6.40 -28.50 6.05
CA ALA A 85 -7.67 -29.23 5.96
C ALA A 85 -7.82 -29.92 4.60
N ASP A 86 -8.25 -31.19 4.63
CA ASP A 86 -8.55 -32.01 3.44
C ASP A 86 -9.75 -31.50 2.64
N GLU A 87 -9.65 -31.59 1.32
CA GLU A 87 -10.65 -31.16 0.33
C GLU A 87 -11.60 -32.33 -0.03
N PRO A 88 -12.94 -32.21 0.11
CA PRO A 88 -13.86 -33.22 -0.41
C PRO A 88 -14.37 -32.86 -1.81
N GLN A 89 -14.10 -33.76 -2.76
CA GLN A 89 -14.59 -33.76 -4.13
C GLN A 89 -16.13 -33.88 -4.19
N VAL A 90 -16.81 -32.99 -4.90
CA VAL A 90 -18.25 -33.13 -5.23
C VAL A 90 -18.48 -33.05 -6.73
N ARG A 91 -19.17 -34.06 -7.24
CA ARG A 91 -19.48 -34.33 -8.65
C ARG A 91 -20.58 -33.42 -9.19
N HIS A 92 -20.40 -32.98 -10.44
CA HIS A 92 -21.39 -32.27 -11.24
C HIS A 92 -22.68 -33.07 -11.48
N ALA A 93 -23.83 -32.39 -11.40
CA ALA A 93 -25.04 -32.76 -12.14
C ALA A 93 -25.80 -31.48 -12.54
N LEU A 94 -25.74 -31.18 -13.85
CA LEU A 94 -26.53 -30.15 -14.53
C LEU A 94 -27.96 -30.65 -14.73
N ALA A 95 -28.95 -29.80 -14.41
CA ALA A 95 -30.29 -29.90 -14.99
C ALA A 95 -30.84 -28.49 -15.22
N VAL A 96 -30.87 -28.12 -16.50
CA VAL A 96 -31.50 -26.91 -17.03
C VAL A 96 -33.00 -27.17 -17.17
N SER A 97 -33.83 -26.30 -16.62
CA SER A 97 -35.20 -26.13 -17.12
C SER A 97 -35.60 -24.67 -16.99
N GLY A 98 -35.93 -24.07 -18.14
CA GLY A 98 -36.34 -22.69 -18.25
C GLY A 98 -37.82 -22.50 -17.91
N ALA A 99 -38.13 -21.33 -17.39
CA ALA A 99 -39.48 -20.77 -17.42
C ALA A 99 -39.39 -19.24 -17.49
N SER A 100 -40.04 -18.72 -18.52
CA SER A 100 -40.24 -17.31 -18.84
C SER A 100 -41.50 -16.75 -18.16
N SER A 101 -41.38 -15.59 -17.51
CA SER A 101 -42.44 -14.56 -17.24
C SER A 101 -41.89 -13.63 -16.15
N GLY A 102 -41.98 -12.30 -16.15
CA GLY A 102 -42.90 -11.37 -16.79
C GLY A 102 -43.38 -10.36 -15.73
N GLY A 103 -42.72 -9.19 -15.65
CA GLY A 103 -43.18 -7.95 -14.96
C GLY A 103 -42.68 -7.73 -13.51
N PRO A 104 -42.89 -6.54 -12.90
CA PRO A 104 -43.06 -5.18 -13.43
C PRO A 104 -41.94 -4.22 -12.96
N GLY A 105 -41.75 -3.11 -13.67
CA GLY A 105 -40.81 -2.05 -13.31
C GLY A 105 -41.20 -1.33 -12.01
N GLY A 106 -40.21 -1.13 -11.14
CA GLY A 106 -40.26 -0.28 -9.93
C GLY A 106 -39.09 0.72 -9.94
N PRO A 107 -39.19 1.84 -9.23
CA PRO A 107 -38.63 3.13 -9.62
C PRO A 107 -37.13 3.25 -9.39
N ALA A 108 -36.48 4.09 -10.21
CA ALA A 108 -35.11 4.53 -10.03
C ALA A 108 -34.92 5.23 -8.66
N PRO A 109 -33.76 5.08 -7.99
CA PRO A 109 -33.47 5.80 -6.75
C PRO A 109 -33.32 7.30 -7.04
N GLY A 110 -33.89 8.15 -6.18
CA GLY A 110 -33.82 9.61 -6.30
C GLY A 110 -32.39 10.17 -6.10
N PRO A 111 -32.14 11.43 -6.51
CA PRO A 111 -30.79 11.95 -6.63
C PRO A 111 -30.13 12.16 -5.26
N ALA A 112 -28.89 11.67 -5.14
CA ALA A 112 -27.96 12.05 -4.09
C ALA A 112 -27.80 13.58 -4.10
N ARG A 113 -27.82 14.19 -2.92
CA ARG A 113 -27.76 15.64 -2.73
C ARG A 113 -26.48 16.22 -3.36
N ALA A 114 -26.61 16.97 -4.46
CA ALA A 114 -25.49 17.60 -5.18
C ALA A 114 -24.63 18.46 -4.24
N LEU A 115 -23.31 18.22 -4.24
CA LEU A 115 -22.34 19.04 -3.54
C LEU A 115 -22.00 20.27 -4.38
N GLY A 116 -22.56 21.42 -4.01
CA GLY A 116 -22.05 22.72 -4.44
C GLY A 116 -22.96 23.58 -5.31
N LEU A 117 -24.11 23.09 -5.78
CA LEU A 117 -25.07 23.96 -6.47
C LEU A 117 -25.93 24.75 -5.46
N PRO A 118 -26.05 26.08 -5.60
CA PRO A 118 -26.98 26.86 -4.80
C PRO A 118 -28.42 26.45 -5.11
N THR A 119 -29.27 26.43 -4.09
CA THR A 119 -30.69 25.98 -4.15
C THR A 119 -31.59 26.77 -5.11
N GLY A 120 -31.07 27.84 -5.74
CA GLY A 120 -31.76 28.69 -6.70
C GLY A 120 -31.20 28.68 -8.13
N GLY A 121 -30.22 27.83 -8.43
CA GLY A 121 -29.54 27.80 -9.74
C GLY A 121 -28.59 28.98 -9.96
N VAL A 122 -28.03 29.07 -11.17
CA VAL A 122 -27.14 30.17 -11.57
C VAL A 122 -27.97 31.36 -12.07
N PRO A 123 -27.77 32.60 -11.57
CA PRO A 123 -28.48 33.77 -12.06
C PRO A 123 -28.30 33.99 -13.56
N SER A 124 -29.38 34.37 -14.26
CA SER A 124 -29.34 34.61 -15.70
C SER A 124 -28.34 35.73 -16.06
N GLY A 125 -27.33 35.39 -16.86
CA GLY A 125 -26.30 36.32 -17.33
C GLY A 125 -25.00 36.31 -16.52
N GLU A 126 -24.92 35.50 -15.46
CA GLU A 126 -23.70 35.27 -14.69
C GLU A 126 -23.18 33.85 -14.91
N LEU A 127 -21.85 33.68 -14.85
CA LEU A 127 -21.22 32.35 -14.87
C LEU A 127 -21.03 31.85 -13.44
N PHE A 128 -21.28 30.57 -13.20
CA PHE A 128 -21.09 29.96 -11.90
C PHE A 128 -19.65 30.13 -11.39
N VAL A 129 -19.54 30.41 -10.09
CA VAL A 129 -18.29 30.45 -9.33
C VAL A 129 -18.51 29.61 -8.08
N ASP A 130 -17.63 28.66 -7.83
CA ASP A 130 -17.77 27.68 -6.76
C ASP A 130 -17.35 28.28 -5.41
N PRO A 131 -18.29 28.54 -4.48
CA PRO A 131 -17.93 29.11 -3.18
C PRO A 131 -17.23 28.09 -2.26
N THR A 132 -17.35 26.80 -2.56
CA THR A 132 -16.79 25.70 -1.74
C THR A 132 -15.40 25.28 -2.19
N PHE A 133 -15.00 25.66 -3.41
CA PHE A 133 -13.66 25.44 -3.96
C PHE A 133 -13.19 26.68 -4.72
N PRO A 134 -12.90 27.78 -4.00
CA PRO A 134 -12.73 29.09 -4.61
C PRO A 134 -11.45 29.16 -5.46
N ALA A 135 -11.49 29.95 -6.53
CA ALA A 135 -10.37 30.17 -7.45
C ALA A 135 -9.25 31.04 -6.82
N ASN A 136 -8.58 30.52 -5.79
CA ASN A 136 -7.48 31.17 -5.09
C ASN A 136 -6.49 30.16 -4.48
N ALA A 137 -5.50 30.65 -3.73
CA ALA A 137 -4.43 29.83 -3.16
C ALA A 137 -4.91 28.71 -2.19
N SER A 138 -6.08 28.83 -1.56
CA SER A 138 -6.60 27.79 -0.66
C SER A 138 -6.91 26.49 -1.42
N SER A 139 -7.41 26.60 -2.66
CA SER A 139 -7.77 25.44 -3.48
C SER A 139 -6.57 24.82 -4.19
N LEU A 140 -5.52 25.61 -4.45
CA LEU A 140 -4.24 25.07 -4.93
C LEU A 140 -3.54 24.26 -3.82
N GLY A 141 -3.54 24.80 -2.60
CA GLY A 141 -2.88 24.19 -1.45
C GLY A 141 -1.36 24.35 -1.47
N LYS A 142 -0.71 23.69 -0.51
CA LYS A 142 0.75 23.68 -0.34
C LYS A 142 1.32 22.31 -0.67
N ALA A 143 2.49 22.28 -1.29
CA ALA A 143 3.31 21.07 -1.41
C ALA A 143 3.87 20.67 -0.03
N ALA A 144 4.45 19.47 0.07
CA ALA A 144 5.13 19.01 1.29
C ALA A 144 6.25 19.97 1.78
N SER A 145 6.82 20.76 0.86
CA SER A 145 7.82 21.80 1.13
C SER A 145 7.23 23.09 1.74
N GLY A 146 5.90 23.20 1.86
CA GLY A 146 5.20 24.38 2.38
C GLY A 146 5.01 25.52 1.36
N ALA A 147 5.60 25.42 0.16
CA ALA A 147 5.34 26.33 -0.96
C ALA A 147 3.95 26.06 -1.57
N VAL A 148 3.31 27.09 -2.12
CA VAL A 148 2.11 26.89 -2.96
C VAL A 148 2.48 25.94 -4.09
N VAL A 149 1.59 25.02 -4.45
CA VAL A 149 1.82 24.11 -5.58
C VAL A 149 1.85 24.91 -6.88
N SER A 150 3.02 25.39 -7.23
CA SER A 150 3.32 26.12 -8.45
C SER A 150 4.36 25.33 -9.25
N GLY A 151 4.01 24.92 -10.46
CA GLY A 151 4.98 24.30 -11.35
C GLY A 151 6.00 25.29 -11.92
N PRO A 152 6.90 24.83 -12.82
CA PRO A 152 8.03 25.62 -13.31
C PRO A 152 7.63 26.86 -14.14
N GLY A 153 6.37 26.98 -14.54
CA GLY A 153 5.85 28.08 -15.37
C GLY A 153 5.62 29.41 -14.66
N GLY A 154 5.90 29.52 -13.35
CA GLY A 154 5.81 30.78 -12.60
C GLY A 154 4.46 31.01 -11.90
N PRO A 155 4.06 32.29 -11.69
CA PRO A 155 2.82 32.63 -10.98
C PRO A 155 1.57 32.02 -11.63
N ILE A 156 0.59 31.66 -10.79
CA ILE A 156 -0.68 31.05 -11.20
C ILE A 156 -1.81 32.08 -11.12
N VAL A 157 -2.59 32.16 -12.18
CA VAL A 157 -3.88 32.88 -12.22
C VAL A 157 -4.99 31.89 -12.59
N TRP A 158 -6.24 32.26 -12.35
CA TRP A 158 -7.40 31.42 -12.68
C TRP A 158 -8.10 31.97 -13.90
N ALA A 159 -8.32 31.12 -14.90
CA ALA A 159 -8.93 31.49 -16.17
C ALA A 159 -9.97 30.46 -16.60
N ARG A 160 -10.98 30.91 -17.34
CA ARG A 160 -11.95 30.04 -18.00
C ARG A 160 -11.43 29.53 -19.34
N PRO A 161 -11.91 28.38 -19.83
CA PRO A 161 -11.48 27.79 -21.10
C PRO A 161 -11.48 28.75 -22.29
N GLU A 162 -12.46 29.65 -22.38
CA GLU A 162 -12.55 30.64 -23.47
C GLU A 162 -11.38 31.64 -23.50
N GLN A 163 -10.64 31.76 -22.40
CA GLN A 163 -9.50 32.66 -22.27
C GLN A 163 -8.18 32.03 -22.70
N PHE A 164 -8.10 30.69 -22.80
CA PHE A 164 -6.85 29.98 -23.12
C PHE A 164 -6.96 28.91 -24.20
N LEU A 165 -8.16 28.45 -24.57
CA LEU A 165 -8.38 27.55 -25.69
C LEU A 165 -8.54 28.32 -27.00
N ALA A 166 -8.09 27.71 -28.10
CA ALA A 166 -8.22 28.29 -29.43
C ALA A 166 -9.62 28.06 -30.03
N SER A 167 -10.28 26.97 -29.66
CA SER A 167 -11.63 26.63 -30.14
C SER A 167 -12.69 26.76 -29.03
N THR A 168 -13.97 26.65 -29.44
CA THR A 168 -15.09 26.67 -28.49
C THR A 168 -14.97 25.50 -27.52
N PRO A 169 -14.96 25.75 -26.20
CA PRO A 169 -14.79 24.70 -25.20
C PRO A 169 -15.90 23.67 -25.28
N ARG A 170 -15.53 22.40 -25.10
CA ARG A 170 -16.46 21.26 -25.01
C ARG A 170 -15.98 20.30 -23.93
N LEU A 171 -16.90 19.56 -23.32
CA LEU A 171 -16.50 18.49 -22.42
C LEU A 171 -15.72 17.40 -23.16
N PHE A 172 -16.23 17.00 -24.32
CA PHE A 172 -15.68 15.97 -25.20
C PHE A 172 -15.70 16.43 -26.66
N ALA A 173 -14.71 16.05 -27.47
CA ALA A 173 -14.68 16.31 -28.90
C ALA A 173 -15.51 15.28 -29.67
N ALA A 174 -15.95 15.63 -30.88
CA ALA A 174 -16.72 14.74 -31.72
C ALA A 174 -15.82 13.70 -32.42
N GLY A 175 -16.00 12.41 -32.11
CA GLY A 175 -15.41 11.26 -32.80
C GLY A 175 -16.34 10.64 -33.86
N HIS A 176 -15.88 9.56 -34.51
CA HIS A 176 -16.68 8.78 -35.46
C HIS A 176 -17.81 8.02 -34.76
N GLY A 177 -18.94 8.70 -34.52
CA GLY A 177 -20.17 8.11 -33.96
C GLY A 177 -20.52 8.55 -32.53
N GLY A 178 -19.77 9.47 -31.92
CA GLY A 178 -20.03 9.99 -30.57
C GLY A 178 -18.82 10.74 -30.00
N PRO A 179 -18.89 11.29 -28.78
CA PRO A 179 -17.77 11.99 -28.18
C PRO A 179 -16.55 11.06 -28.01
N ALA A 180 -15.41 11.46 -28.57
CA ALA A 180 -14.15 10.73 -28.44
C ALA A 180 -13.66 10.88 -27.00
N VAL A 181 -13.38 9.76 -26.35
CA VAL A 181 -12.56 9.72 -25.13
C VAL A 181 -11.46 8.76 -25.49
N SER A 182 -10.22 9.18 -25.31
CA SER A 182 -9.07 8.34 -25.49
C SER A 182 -8.17 8.46 -24.27
N PRO A 183 -7.56 7.35 -23.82
CA PRO A 183 -6.46 7.45 -22.88
C PRO A 183 -5.31 8.32 -23.42
N MET A 184 -5.18 8.45 -24.75
CA MET A 184 -4.24 9.35 -25.44
C MET A 184 -4.48 10.85 -25.21
N ASP A 185 -5.64 11.22 -24.69
CA ASP A 185 -5.95 12.61 -24.43
C ASP A 185 -5.27 13.10 -23.14
N ILE A 186 -4.98 12.21 -22.19
CA ILE A 186 -4.49 12.59 -20.86
C ILE A 186 -3.03 13.01 -20.93
N MET A 187 -2.74 14.24 -20.48
CA MET A 187 -1.39 14.75 -20.30
C MET A 187 -1.24 15.32 -18.89
N GLN A 188 -0.32 14.75 -18.11
CA GLN A 188 -0.01 15.25 -16.78
C GLN A 188 0.63 16.64 -16.82
N GLY A 189 0.24 17.49 -15.87
CA GLY A 189 0.84 18.81 -15.65
C GLY A 189 1.87 18.80 -14.52
N ALA A 190 1.92 19.89 -13.76
CA ALA A 190 2.92 20.07 -12.70
C ALA A 190 2.59 19.41 -11.36
N LEU A 191 1.47 18.68 -11.26
CA LEU A 191 1.04 18.01 -10.04
C LEU A 191 1.55 16.57 -10.02
N GLY A 192 1.91 16.06 -8.84
CA GLY A 192 2.37 14.69 -8.62
C GLY A 192 1.22 13.70 -8.44
N ASP A 193 0.19 13.81 -9.28
CA ASP A 193 -1.06 13.03 -9.22
C ASP A 193 -1.14 11.96 -10.31
N CYS A 194 0.03 11.47 -10.77
CA CYS A 194 0.14 10.41 -11.76
C CYS A 194 -0.70 9.17 -11.43
N TRP A 195 -0.85 8.84 -10.16
CA TRP A 195 -1.71 7.75 -9.69
C TRP A 195 -3.17 7.92 -10.13
N PHE A 196 -3.70 9.14 -10.06
CA PHE A 196 -5.05 9.48 -10.49
C PHE A 196 -5.15 9.50 -12.03
N LEU A 197 -4.18 10.08 -12.71
CA LEU A 197 -4.19 10.16 -14.18
C LEU A 197 -3.97 8.79 -14.86
N SER A 198 -3.21 7.89 -14.24
CA SER A 198 -3.10 6.50 -14.66
C SER A 198 -4.41 5.76 -14.47
N ALA A 199 -5.11 5.97 -13.35
CA ALA A 199 -6.46 5.44 -13.15
C ALA A 199 -7.44 5.96 -14.22
N LEU A 200 -7.40 7.26 -14.55
CA LEU A 200 -8.19 7.82 -15.66
C LEU A 200 -7.83 7.19 -17.00
N SER A 201 -6.55 6.94 -17.26
CA SER A 201 -6.11 6.26 -18.49
C SER A 201 -6.67 4.84 -18.56
N CYS A 202 -6.60 4.08 -17.45
CA CYS A 202 -7.19 2.75 -17.33
C CYS A 202 -8.70 2.78 -17.65
N LEU A 203 -9.45 3.78 -17.16
CA LEU A 203 -10.89 3.92 -17.44
C LEU A 203 -11.18 4.39 -18.88
N ALA A 204 -10.35 5.26 -19.44
CA ALA A 204 -10.54 5.81 -20.78
C ALA A 204 -10.44 4.76 -21.90
N GLU A 205 -9.86 3.58 -21.62
CA GLU A 205 -9.93 2.39 -22.50
C GLU A 205 -11.38 1.95 -22.79
N ARG A 206 -12.31 2.32 -21.90
CA ARG A 206 -13.74 2.12 -22.02
C ARG A 206 -14.42 3.48 -21.94
N PRO A 207 -14.52 4.23 -23.06
CA PRO A 207 -15.01 5.61 -23.11
C PRO A 207 -16.31 5.86 -22.35
N GLU A 208 -17.23 4.89 -22.32
CA GLU A 208 -18.46 4.92 -21.56
C GLU A 208 -18.25 5.11 -20.06
N LEU A 209 -17.20 4.51 -19.47
CA LEU A 209 -16.89 4.65 -18.04
C LEU A 209 -16.50 6.07 -17.66
N ILE A 210 -15.85 6.80 -18.57
CA ILE A 210 -15.53 8.22 -18.36
C ILE A 210 -16.78 9.08 -18.56
N ARG A 211 -17.54 8.82 -19.64
CA ARG A 211 -18.74 9.62 -19.95
C ARG A 211 -19.81 9.52 -18.87
N ASP A 212 -20.03 8.34 -18.33
CA ASP A 212 -21.05 8.08 -17.31
C ASP A 212 -20.73 8.78 -15.96
N LEU A 213 -19.49 9.25 -15.75
CA LEU A 213 -19.15 10.12 -14.63
C LEU A 213 -19.76 11.51 -14.77
N PHE A 214 -19.99 12.01 -15.98
CA PHE A 214 -20.50 13.37 -16.18
C PHE A 214 -22.02 13.36 -16.15
N VAL A 215 -22.59 14.04 -15.15
CA VAL A 215 -24.06 14.18 -15.02
C VAL A 215 -24.59 15.44 -15.71
N THR A 216 -23.69 16.31 -16.17
CA THR A 216 -23.99 17.53 -16.94
C THR A 216 -23.32 17.52 -18.31
N GLY A 217 -23.82 18.31 -19.25
CA GLY A 217 -23.27 18.43 -20.61
C GLY A 217 -22.73 19.82 -20.95
N ASP A 218 -22.58 20.07 -22.25
CA ASP A 218 -22.10 21.36 -22.79
C ASP A 218 -23.03 22.55 -22.44
N ALA A 219 -24.30 22.29 -22.10
CA ALA A 219 -25.27 23.33 -21.72
C ALA A 219 -24.98 23.94 -20.35
N GLU A 220 -24.61 23.10 -19.37
CA GLU A 220 -24.17 23.54 -18.05
C GLU A 220 -22.74 24.10 -18.10
N LEU A 221 -21.88 23.51 -18.95
CA LEU A 221 -20.54 24.04 -19.22
C LEU A 221 -20.61 25.51 -19.66
N ALA A 222 -21.54 25.86 -20.55
CA ALA A 222 -21.78 27.23 -21.01
C ALA A 222 -22.29 28.18 -19.90
N GLN A 223 -22.85 27.64 -18.81
CA GLN A 223 -23.22 28.38 -17.60
C GLN A 223 -22.06 28.44 -16.58
N GLY A 224 -20.90 27.87 -16.92
CA GLY A 224 -19.67 27.95 -16.15
C GLY A 224 -19.51 26.88 -15.08
N TYR A 225 -20.24 25.76 -15.14
CA TYR A 225 -20.11 24.64 -14.20
C TYR A 225 -20.24 23.27 -14.86
N VAL A 226 -19.72 22.24 -14.17
CA VAL A 226 -19.82 20.84 -14.56
C VAL A 226 -20.06 19.98 -13.32
N GLY A 227 -20.98 19.03 -13.40
CA GLY A 227 -21.26 18.03 -12.37
C GLY A 227 -20.65 16.68 -12.74
N VAL A 228 -19.95 16.08 -11.77
CA VAL A 228 -19.30 14.76 -11.89
C VAL A 228 -19.79 13.85 -10.77
N GLN A 229 -20.25 12.65 -11.09
CA GLN A 229 -20.56 11.59 -10.16
C GLN A 229 -19.28 10.89 -9.71
N MET A 230 -19.03 10.85 -8.40
CA MET A 230 -17.88 10.15 -7.79
C MET A 230 -18.30 9.44 -6.51
N MET A 231 -17.54 8.43 -6.11
CA MET A 231 -17.66 7.78 -4.82
C MET A 231 -16.86 8.56 -3.79
N VAL A 232 -17.56 9.30 -2.94
CA VAL A 232 -16.96 10.10 -1.87
C VAL A 232 -17.25 9.43 -0.54
N ASP A 233 -16.19 8.94 0.11
CA ASP A 233 -16.24 8.18 1.36
C ASP A 233 -17.16 6.94 1.28
N GLY A 234 -17.17 6.27 0.12
CA GLY A 234 -17.96 5.05 -0.12
C GLY A 234 -19.43 5.28 -0.51
N CYS A 235 -19.84 6.54 -0.70
CA CYS A 235 -21.18 6.88 -1.18
C CYS A 235 -21.13 7.60 -2.53
N PRO A 236 -22.07 7.32 -3.46
CA PRO A 236 -22.18 8.06 -4.71
C PRO A 236 -22.61 9.51 -4.42
N ARG A 237 -21.80 10.48 -4.86
CA ARG A 237 -22.08 11.92 -4.75
C ARG A 237 -21.83 12.63 -6.07
N GLU A 238 -22.72 13.57 -6.39
CA GLU A 238 -22.49 14.56 -7.44
C GLU A 238 -21.59 15.68 -6.89
N VAL A 239 -20.43 15.84 -7.50
CA VAL A 239 -19.43 16.87 -7.23
C VAL A 239 -19.52 17.92 -8.34
N VAL A 240 -19.96 19.14 -8.00
CA VAL A 240 -20.06 20.23 -8.96
C VAL A 240 -18.83 21.13 -8.85
N VAL A 241 -18.23 21.49 -9.98
CA VAL A 241 -17.09 22.44 -10.06
C VAL A 241 -17.39 23.54 -11.06
N ASP A 242 -16.88 24.75 -10.82
CA ASP A 242 -16.90 25.81 -11.83
C ASP A 242 -15.86 25.58 -12.94
N THR A 243 -15.90 26.36 -14.01
CA THR A 243 -14.94 26.29 -15.12
C THR A 243 -13.74 27.22 -14.97
N LEU A 244 -13.36 27.65 -13.76
CA LEU A 244 -12.10 28.37 -13.54
C LEU A 244 -10.96 27.37 -13.34
N PHE A 245 -9.93 27.42 -14.17
CA PHE A 245 -8.77 26.53 -14.08
C PHE A 245 -7.49 27.31 -13.79
N PRO A 246 -6.55 26.72 -13.01
CA PRO A 246 -5.25 27.31 -12.78
C PRO A 246 -4.41 27.28 -14.07
N VAL A 247 -3.94 28.46 -14.48
CA VAL A 247 -3.07 28.65 -15.63
C VAL A 247 -1.85 29.48 -15.24
N TYR A 248 -0.75 29.29 -15.95
CA TYR A 248 0.44 30.11 -15.75
C TYR A 248 0.21 31.51 -16.29
N GLU A 249 0.43 32.53 -15.48
CA GLU A 249 0.23 33.94 -15.87
C GLU A 249 1.06 34.31 -17.11
N ALA A 250 2.28 33.79 -17.20
CA ALA A 250 3.20 34.12 -18.28
C ALA A 250 2.81 33.53 -19.64
N THR A 251 2.13 32.37 -19.66
CA THR A 251 1.87 31.61 -20.91
C THR A 251 0.40 31.39 -21.21
N GLY A 252 -0.49 31.59 -20.23
CA GLY A 252 -1.90 31.23 -20.30
C GLY A 252 -2.16 29.72 -20.36
N GLN A 253 -1.14 28.87 -20.27
CA GLN A 253 -1.29 27.42 -20.36
C GLN A 253 -1.78 26.83 -19.03
N PRO A 254 -2.62 25.78 -19.07
CA PRO A 254 -3.01 25.02 -17.87
C PRO A 254 -1.80 24.56 -17.05
N CYS A 255 -1.89 24.70 -15.72
CA CYS A 255 -0.81 24.29 -14.81
C CYS A 255 -0.78 22.79 -14.53
N TYR A 256 -1.94 22.16 -14.50
CA TYR A 256 -2.13 20.76 -14.11
C TYR A 256 -2.52 19.92 -15.33
N ALA A 257 -3.22 18.79 -15.14
CA ALA A 257 -3.57 17.92 -16.25
C ALA A 257 -4.37 18.66 -17.32
N LYS A 258 -4.20 18.25 -18.57
CA LYS A 258 -4.97 18.75 -19.70
C LYS A 258 -5.18 17.66 -20.74
N ALA A 259 -6.17 17.86 -21.59
CA ALA A 259 -6.31 17.06 -22.80
C ALA A 259 -5.24 17.46 -23.84
N LYS A 260 -4.87 16.53 -24.73
CA LYS A 260 -4.04 16.83 -25.92
C LYS A 260 -4.77 17.74 -26.92
N GLY A 261 -6.10 17.63 -26.99
CA GLY A 261 -6.99 18.51 -27.74
C GLY A 261 -7.64 19.58 -26.87
N ASP A 262 -8.65 20.26 -27.43
CA ASP A 262 -9.41 21.33 -26.74
C ASP A 262 -10.60 20.79 -25.92
N GLU A 263 -10.49 19.55 -25.42
CA GLU A 263 -11.49 18.91 -24.57
C GLU A 263 -11.22 19.21 -23.09
N LEU A 264 -12.27 19.25 -22.27
CA LEU A 264 -12.15 19.65 -20.87
C LEU A 264 -12.30 18.50 -19.87
N TRP A 265 -12.73 17.30 -20.29
CA TRP A 265 -13.06 16.23 -19.36
C TRP A 265 -11.91 15.87 -18.40
N VAL A 266 -10.66 15.84 -18.88
CA VAL A 266 -9.47 15.55 -18.05
C VAL A 266 -9.31 16.61 -16.94
N MET A 267 -9.36 17.89 -17.33
CA MET A 267 -9.21 19.03 -16.40
C MET A 267 -10.35 19.07 -15.38
N VAL A 268 -11.58 18.75 -15.81
CA VAL A 268 -12.75 18.73 -14.94
C VAL A 268 -12.66 17.60 -13.92
N LEU A 269 -12.30 16.37 -14.33
CA LEU A 269 -12.18 15.25 -13.41
C LEU A 269 -11.06 15.49 -12.38
N GLU A 270 -9.91 15.99 -12.81
CA GLU A 270 -8.80 16.36 -11.90
C GLU A 270 -9.25 17.40 -10.88
N LYS A 271 -9.97 18.44 -11.32
CA LYS A 271 -10.50 19.49 -10.43
C LYS A 271 -11.57 18.97 -9.47
N ALA A 272 -12.51 18.15 -9.95
CA ALA A 272 -13.56 17.56 -9.13
C ALA A 272 -12.95 16.68 -8.03
N TYR A 273 -11.94 15.89 -8.37
CA TYR A 273 -11.23 15.07 -7.41
C TYR A 273 -10.41 15.92 -6.42
N ALA A 274 -9.71 16.96 -6.90
CA ALA A 274 -9.00 17.91 -6.04
C ALA A 274 -9.95 18.58 -5.04
N LYS A 275 -11.19 18.89 -5.45
CA LYS A 275 -12.24 19.42 -4.58
C LYS A 275 -12.65 18.41 -3.50
N VAL A 276 -12.84 17.13 -3.85
CA VAL A 276 -13.12 16.07 -2.88
C VAL A 276 -11.97 15.93 -1.87
N MET A 277 -10.73 16.00 -2.34
CA MET A 277 -9.53 15.97 -1.50
C MET A 277 -9.33 17.27 -0.69
N GLY A 278 -10.02 18.36 -1.10
CA GLY A 278 -10.04 19.68 -0.47
C GLY A 278 -9.04 20.69 -1.06
N GLN A 279 -8.03 20.24 -1.81
CA GLN A 279 -7.08 21.09 -2.54
C GLN A 279 -6.29 20.23 -3.55
N TYR A 280 -5.78 20.84 -4.63
CA TYR A 280 -4.91 20.14 -5.60
C TYR A 280 -3.67 19.55 -4.95
N GLY A 281 -3.01 20.27 -4.06
CA GLY A 281 -1.76 19.81 -3.43
C GLY A 281 -1.88 18.54 -2.59
N ARG A 282 -3.10 18.12 -2.22
CA ARG A 282 -3.35 16.83 -1.55
C ARG A 282 -3.39 15.64 -2.49
N MET A 283 -3.39 15.86 -3.80
CA MET A 283 -3.30 14.79 -4.79
C MET A 283 -1.85 14.38 -5.10
N ASN A 284 -0.86 15.05 -4.50
CA ASN A 284 0.54 14.64 -4.63
C ASN A 284 0.77 13.32 -3.89
N GLY A 285 0.99 12.25 -4.64
CA GLY A 285 1.16 10.91 -4.12
C GLY A 285 -0.18 10.25 -3.71
N GLY A 286 -0.35 9.01 -4.12
CA GLY A 286 -1.53 8.20 -3.86
C GLY A 286 -1.45 6.90 -4.63
N GLU A 287 -2.52 6.12 -4.59
CA GLU A 287 -2.55 4.77 -5.15
C GLU A 287 -3.60 4.67 -6.27
N PRO A 288 -3.26 4.19 -7.49
CA PRO A 288 -4.21 4.15 -8.60
C PRO A 288 -5.52 3.40 -8.28
N GLY A 289 -5.43 2.31 -7.52
CA GLY A 289 -6.58 1.53 -7.07
C GLY A 289 -7.59 2.35 -6.26
N ASP A 290 -7.11 3.24 -5.39
CA ASP A 290 -7.96 4.17 -4.62
C ASP A 290 -8.71 5.15 -5.55
N ALA A 291 -8.03 5.66 -6.59
CA ALA A 291 -8.67 6.54 -7.58
C ALA A 291 -9.71 5.77 -8.41
N LEU A 292 -9.39 4.55 -8.84
CA LEU A 292 -10.32 3.69 -9.58
C LEU A 292 -11.58 3.36 -8.76
N ALA A 293 -11.41 3.03 -7.48
CA ALA A 293 -12.52 2.78 -6.56
C ALA A 293 -13.37 4.04 -6.34
N ASP A 294 -12.74 5.21 -6.20
CA ASP A 294 -13.45 6.48 -6.06
C ASP A 294 -14.21 6.89 -7.34
N LEU A 295 -13.70 6.53 -8.51
CA LEU A 295 -14.36 6.85 -9.77
C LEU A 295 -15.50 5.88 -10.10
N THR A 296 -15.40 4.61 -9.69
CA THR A 296 -16.31 3.55 -10.17
C THR A 296 -17.14 2.88 -9.07
N GLY A 297 -16.75 3.02 -7.81
CA GLY A 297 -17.28 2.23 -6.68
C GLY A 297 -16.91 0.75 -6.72
N ALA A 298 -16.19 0.29 -7.75
CA ALA A 298 -15.81 -1.10 -7.85
C ALA A 298 -14.64 -1.41 -6.89
N PRO A 299 -14.61 -2.62 -6.32
CA PRO A 299 -13.50 -3.05 -5.48
C PRO A 299 -12.26 -3.29 -6.35
N TYR A 300 -11.09 -3.05 -5.78
CA TYR A 300 -9.81 -3.38 -6.40
C TYR A 300 -8.99 -4.29 -5.49
N TYR A 301 -8.07 -5.01 -6.10
CA TYR A 301 -7.13 -5.88 -5.40
C TYR A 301 -5.71 -5.53 -5.83
N THR A 302 -4.76 -5.67 -4.90
CA THR A 302 -3.35 -5.38 -5.12
C THR A 302 -2.54 -6.65 -4.97
N VAL A 303 -1.68 -6.96 -5.95
CA VAL A 303 -0.77 -8.10 -5.92
C VAL A 303 0.68 -7.61 -6.06
N PRO A 304 1.61 -8.09 -5.21
CA PRO A 304 3.03 -7.79 -5.38
C PRO A 304 3.55 -8.34 -6.71
N ALA A 305 4.24 -7.49 -7.47
CA ALA A 305 4.88 -7.87 -8.73
C ALA A 305 6.38 -8.12 -8.50
N LYS A 306 7.09 -7.16 -7.89
CA LYS A 306 8.53 -7.28 -7.66
C LYS A 306 8.86 -8.45 -6.75
N GLY A 307 9.68 -9.36 -7.25
CA GLY A 307 10.06 -10.57 -6.51
C GLY A 307 8.92 -11.58 -6.32
N CYS A 308 7.94 -11.58 -7.24
CA CYS A 308 6.88 -12.58 -7.29
C CYS A 308 7.47 -14.00 -7.22
N ALA A 309 6.99 -14.81 -6.27
CA ALA A 309 7.49 -16.16 -6.05
C ALA A 309 7.03 -17.15 -7.13
N ASP A 310 5.87 -16.90 -7.74
CA ASP A 310 5.27 -17.75 -8.77
C ASP A 310 4.75 -16.90 -9.94
N PRO A 311 5.64 -16.57 -10.91
CA PRO A 311 5.27 -15.81 -12.10
C PRO A 311 4.19 -16.49 -12.96
N ASP A 312 4.12 -17.82 -12.95
CA ASP A 312 3.15 -18.57 -13.76
C ASP A 312 1.74 -18.46 -13.17
N ALA A 313 1.61 -18.59 -11.85
CA ALA A 313 0.34 -18.35 -11.17
C ALA A 313 -0.13 -16.91 -11.35
N LEU A 314 0.78 -15.93 -11.20
CA LEU A 314 0.45 -14.52 -11.44
C LEU A 314 -0.04 -14.30 -12.87
N TRP A 315 0.69 -14.82 -13.86
CA TRP A 315 0.31 -14.66 -15.28
C TRP A 315 -1.06 -15.25 -15.60
N ASN A 316 -1.34 -16.46 -15.12
CA ASN A 316 -2.63 -17.11 -15.30
C ASN A 316 -3.77 -16.29 -14.66
N GLU A 317 -3.52 -15.71 -13.49
CA GLU A 317 -4.48 -14.85 -12.83
C GLU A 317 -4.74 -13.57 -13.63
N LEU A 318 -3.70 -12.91 -14.15
CA LEU A 318 -3.84 -11.72 -14.99
C LEU A 318 -4.65 -12.00 -16.25
N LEU A 319 -4.38 -13.11 -16.95
CA LEU A 319 -5.15 -13.53 -18.13
C LEU A 319 -6.62 -13.82 -17.78
N LYS A 320 -6.87 -14.49 -16.65
CA LYS A 320 -8.23 -14.76 -16.16
C LYS A 320 -8.98 -13.45 -15.89
N ARG A 321 -8.37 -12.52 -15.15
CA ARG A 321 -8.99 -11.23 -14.81
C ARG A 321 -9.23 -10.36 -16.05
N GLN A 322 -8.33 -10.41 -17.05
CA GLN A 322 -8.52 -9.75 -18.32
C GLN A 322 -9.73 -10.31 -19.06
N ALA A 323 -9.87 -11.64 -19.11
CA ALA A 323 -11.03 -12.30 -19.73
C ALA A 323 -12.36 -11.98 -19.00
N GLU A 324 -12.31 -11.71 -17.69
CA GLU A 324 -13.44 -11.24 -16.90
C GLU A 324 -13.74 -9.74 -17.07
N GLY A 325 -12.92 -9.00 -17.83
CA GLY A 325 -13.10 -7.57 -18.09
C GLY A 325 -12.62 -6.65 -16.96
N PHE A 326 -11.64 -7.07 -16.17
CA PHE A 326 -10.99 -6.18 -15.18
C PHE A 326 -10.15 -5.12 -15.89
N LEU A 327 -9.87 -4.03 -15.19
CA LEU A 327 -8.90 -3.01 -15.61
C LEU A 327 -7.69 -3.07 -14.70
N PHE A 328 -6.51 -2.73 -15.22
CA PHE A 328 -5.25 -2.93 -14.52
C PHE A 328 -4.43 -1.65 -14.51
N CYS A 329 -3.86 -1.32 -13.36
CA CYS A 329 -2.83 -0.31 -13.25
C CYS A 329 -1.67 -0.88 -12.42
N ALA A 330 -0.45 -0.38 -12.60
CA ALA A 330 0.74 -0.88 -11.92
C ALA A 330 1.59 0.27 -11.41
N SER A 331 2.31 0.04 -10.32
CA SER A 331 3.08 1.08 -9.63
C SER A 331 4.56 0.70 -9.54
N VAL A 332 5.43 1.65 -9.89
CA VAL A 332 6.87 1.54 -9.74
C VAL A 332 7.27 2.23 -8.44
N PRO A 333 7.96 1.54 -7.51
CA PRO A 333 8.39 2.15 -6.26
C PRO A 333 9.46 3.22 -6.51
N GLU A 334 9.60 4.17 -5.59
CA GLU A 334 10.71 5.12 -5.60
C GLU A 334 12.01 4.41 -5.18
N VAL A 335 13.07 4.47 -6.00
CA VAL A 335 14.36 3.82 -5.71
C VAL A 335 15.50 4.84 -5.76
N ALA A 336 16.00 5.26 -4.59
CA ALA A 336 16.99 6.35 -4.51
C ALA A 336 18.37 6.06 -5.14
N SER A 337 18.61 4.86 -5.69
CA SER A 337 19.94 4.38 -6.06
C SER A 337 20.25 4.37 -7.56
N CYS A 338 19.27 4.59 -8.43
CA CYS A 338 19.43 4.34 -9.86
C CYS A 338 18.46 5.19 -10.69
N ASP A 339 18.95 5.86 -11.73
CA ASP A 339 18.11 6.61 -12.65
C ASP A 339 17.45 5.67 -13.67
N TYR A 340 16.32 5.06 -13.31
CA TYR A 340 15.57 4.17 -14.21
C TYR A 340 15.08 4.88 -15.46
N GLU A 341 14.75 6.17 -15.38
CA GLU A 341 14.29 6.95 -16.53
C GLU A 341 15.38 7.02 -17.60
N ALA A 342 16.59 7.43 -17.20
CA ALA A 342 17.71 7.53 -18.13
C ALA A 342 18.13 6.16 -18.68
N THR A 343 18.19 5.14 -17.81
CA THR A 343 18.76 3.82 -18.15
C THR A 343 17.82 2.93 -18.93
N VAL A 344 16.57 2.78 -18.46
CA VAL A 344 15.60 1.83 -19.01
C VAL A 344 14.29 2.46 -19.47
N GLY A 345 14.08 3.75 -19.18
CA GLY A 345 12.89 4.47 -19.62
C GLY A 345 11.65 4.25 -18.75
N ILE A 346 11.85 3.84 -17.50
CA ILE A 346 10.79 3.67 -16.50
C ILE A 346 10.95 4.74 -15.41
N ILE A 347 9.86 5.38 -15.03
CA ILE A 347 9.82 6.44 -14.02
C ILE A 347 9.60 5.82 -12.65
N GLU A 348 10.41 6.23 -11.68
CA GLU A 348 10.32 5.79 -10.30
C GLU A 348 9.25 6.57 -9.54
N GLY A 349 8.62 5.93 -8.53
CA GLY A 349 7.54 6.56 -7.76
C GLY A 349 6.34 6.94 -8.63
N HIS A 350 6.07 6.18 -9.69
CA HIS A 350 5.10 6.51 -10.73
C HIS A 350 4.14 5.36 -11.02
N ALA A 351 2.94 5.70 -11.48
CA ALA A 351 1.90 4.76 -11.83
C ALA A 351 1.73 4.65 -13.33
N TYR A 352 1.37 3.47 -13.81
CA TYR A 352 1.14 3.15 -15.22
C TYR A 352 -0.20 2.43 -15.38
N ALA A 353 -0.83 2.60 -16.54
CA ALA A 353 -1.95 1.74 -16.93
C ALA A 353 -1.41 0.47 -17.62
N VAL A 354 -1.99 -0.69 -17.33
CA VAL A 354 -1.67 -1.95 -18.02
C VAL A 354 -2.91 -2.34 -18.83
N LEU A 355 -2.77 -2.31 -20.15
CA LEU A 355 -3.90 -2.32 -21.06
C LEU A 355 -4.21 -3.72 -21.57
N ASN A 356 -3.18 -4.53 -21.76
CA ASN A 356 -3.32 -5.84 -22.37
C ASN A 356 -2.23 -6.81 -21.89
N PHE A 357 -2.60 -8.08 -21.81
CA PHE A 357 -1.72 -9.22 -21.57
C PHE A 357 -1.81 -10.17 -22.76
N GLN A 358 -0.68 -10.45 -23.38
CA GLN A 358 -0.64 -11.32 -24.55
C GLN A 358 0.58 -12.24 -24.55
N GLU A 359 0.37 -13.49 -24.94
CA GLU A 359 1.47 -14.41 -25.26
C GLU A 359 1.80 -14.36 -26.75
N PHE A 360 3.08 -14.24 -27.06
CA PHE A 360 3.58 -14.27 -28.44
C PHE A 360 4.86 -15.11 -28.51
N GLN A 361 4.81 -16.22 -29.26
CA GLN A 361 5.95 -17.13 -29.45
C GLN A 361 6.61 -17.60 -28.14
N GLY A 362 5.81 -17.77 -27.07
CA GLY A 362 6.29 -18.18 -25.75
C GLY A 362 6.77 -17.03 -24.85
N ALA A 363 6.81 -15.79 -25.35
CA ALA A 363 7.01 -14.60 -24.52
C ALA A 363 5.68 -14.11 -23.95
N ARG A 364 5.68 -13.75 -22.66
CA ARG A 364 4.54 -13.16 -21.94
C ARG A 364 4.70 -11.66 -21.93
N LEU A 365 3.81 -10.94 -22.62
CA LEU A 365 3.98 -9.51 -22.91
C LEU A 365 2.84 -8.69 -22.33
N LEU A 366 3.20 -7.56 -21.74
CA LEU A 366 2.30 -6.57 -21.17
C LEU A 366 2.35 -5.32 -22.04
N GLU A 367 1.19 -4.80 -22.42
CA GLU A 367 1.03 -3.49 -23.04
C GLU A 367 0.80 -2.47 -21.92
N ILE A 368 1.74 -1.52 -21.78
CA ILE A 368 1.80 -0.60 -20.65
C ILE A 368 1.79 0.83 -21.18
N ARG A 369 1.11 1.72 -20.45
CA ARG A 369 0.96 3.12 -20.80
C ARG A 369 1.43 4.04 -19.68
N ASN A 370 2.31 4.98 -20.03
CA ASN A 370 2.70 6.11 -19.20
C ASN A 370 1.68 7.26 -19.35
N PRO A 371 1.04 7.75 -18.26
CA PRO A 371 0.08 8.87 -18.31
C PRO A 371 0.69 10.21 -18.75
N TRP A 372 2.02 10.33 -18.82
CA TRP A 372 2.68 11.53 -19.38
C TRP A 372 2.51 11.65 -20.90
N GLY A 373 2.13 10.55 -21.57
CA GLY A 373 2.04 10.50 -23.03
C GLY A 373 3.40 10.59 -23.73
N ASN A 374 4.48 10.28 -23.00
CA ASN A 374 5.86 10.23 -23.46
C ASN A 374 6.70 9.40 -22.47
N VAL A 375 7.98 9.19 -22.78
CA VAL A 375 8.95 8.40 -22.00
C VAL A 375 8.48 6.95 -21.86
N GLU A 376 9.19 6.09 -22.58
CA GLU A 376 8.83 4.70 -22.79
C GLU A 376 10.00 3.78 -22.46
N TRP A 377 9.66 2.52 -22.23
CA TRP A 377 10.60 1.42 -22.08
C TRP A 377 11.64 1.40 -23.20
N LYS A 378 12.91 1.21 -22.84
CA LYS A 378 14.06 1.19 -23.77
C LYS A 378 14.61 -0.23 -24.02
N GLY A 379 14.11 -1.23 -23.31
CA GLY A 379 14.60 -2.61 -23.39
C GLY A 379 13.96 -3.42 -24.52
N ALA A 380 13.97 -4.75 -24.36
CA ALA A 380 13.36 -5.67 -25.31
C ALA A 380 11.84 -5.44 -25.40
N TRP A 381 11.26 -5.58 -26.58
CA TRP A 381 9.84 -5.28 -26.86
C TRP A 381 9.43 -3.80 -26.81
N SER A 382 10.36 -2.87 -26.55
CA SER A 382 10.12 -1.45 -26.80
C SER A 382 9.80 -1.15 -28.27
N ASP A 383 9.16 -0.02 -28.55
CA ASP A 383 8.84 0.47 -29.90
C ASP A 383 10.01 0.45 -30.88
N SER A 384 11.19 0.78 -30.35
CA SER A 384 12.45 0.88 -31.09
C SER A 384 13.29 -0.41 -31.09
N TRP A 385 12.82 -1.48 -30.44
CA TRP A 385 13.55 -2.73 -30.36
C TRP A 385 13.81 -3.34 -31.75
N SER A 386 15.06 -3.72 -32.01
CA SER A 386 15.45 -4.27 -33.31
C SER A 386 15.01 -5.73 -33.51
N GLY A 387 14.56 -6.41 -32.45
CA GLY A 387 14.10 -7.80 -32.48
C GLY A 387 12.68 -8.00 -33.03
N TRP A 388 11.95 -6.93 -33.31
CA TRP A 388 10.61 -6.97 -33.88
C TRP A 388 10.57 -7.63 -35.27
N THR A 389 9.83 -8.72 -35.43
CA THR A 389 9.47 -9.24 -36.76
C THR A 389 8.26 -8.49 -37.34
N PRO A 390 8.06 -8.48 -38.67
CA PRO A 390 6.87 -7.89 -39.28
C PRO A 390 5.56 -8.49 -38.74
N GLU A 391 5.54 -9.80 -38.50
CA GLU A 391 4.39 -10.52 -37.94
C GLU A 391 4.11 -10.08 -36.51
N ALA A 392 5.15 -9.98 -35.68
CA ALA A 392 5.03 -9.53 -34.30
C ALA A 392 4.51 -8.08 -34.22
N ARG A 393 5.02 -7.17 -35.05
CA ARG A 393 4.53 -5.78 -35.11
C ARG A 393 3.07 -5.70 -35.53
N ALA A 394 2.65 -6.53 -36.49
CA ALA A 394 1.27 -6.55 -36.96
C ALA A 394 0.32 -7.14 -35.91
N GLN A 395 0.72 -8.23 -35.24
CA GLN A 395 -0.13 -8.90 -34.26
C GLN A 395 -0.27 -8.12 -32.95
N LEU A 396 0.79 -7.45 -32.51
CA LEU A 396 0.82 -6.63 -31.29
C LEU A 396 0.52 -5.15 -31.56
N SER A 397 0.14 -4.80 -32.79
CA SER A 397 -0.21 -3.43 -33.22
C SER A 397 0.82 -2.37 -32.82
N VAL A 398 2.11 -2.67 -32.95
CA VAL A 398 3.19 -1.79 -32.47
C VAL A 398 3.45 -0.66 -33.45
N HIS A 399 3.22 0.56 -32.99
CA HIS A 399 3.53 1.78 -33.70
C HIS A 399 4.78 2.40 -33.10
N ARG A 400 5.75 2.81 -33.92
CA ARG A 400 6.94 3.51 -33.39
C ARG A 400 6.56 4.98 -33.17
N ALA A 401 6.17 5.31 -31.95
CA ALA A 401 5.82 6.67 -31.54
C ALA A 401 6.62 7.05 -30.28
N ASN A 402 6.40 8.26 -29.75
CA ASN A 402 6.76 8.61 -28.38
C ASN A 402 5.48 9.15 -27.76
N ASP A 403 4.59 8.24 -27.43
CA ASP A 403 3.23 8.48 -27.02
C ASP A 403 2.90 7.84 -25.66
N GLY A 404 3.91 7.22 -25.04
CA GLY A 404 3.85 6.63 -23.71
C GLY A 404 3.36 5.18 -23.71
N LEU A 405 3.02 4.60 -24.86
CA LEU A 405 2.57 3.22 -25.00
C LEU A 405 3.75 2.31 -25.37
N PHE A 406 3.92 1.18 -24.69
CA PHE A 406 4.99 0.24 -25.01
C PHE A 406 4.64 -1.18 -24.57
N TRP A 407 5.28 -2.14 -25.23
CA TRP A 407 5.26 -3.55 -24.80
C TRP A 407 6.48 -3.88 -23.93
N MET A 408 6.29 -4.75 -22.96
CA MET A 408 7.32 -5.22 -22.02
C MET A 408 7.13 -6.71 -21.72
N ALA A 409 8.22 -7.45 -21.49
CA ALA A 409 8.12 -8.85 -21.04
C ALA A 409 7.75 -8.93 -19.55
N LEU A 410 7.02 -9.98 -19.16
CA LEU A 410 6.65 -10.20 -17.74
C LEU A 410 7.89 -10.22 -16.85
N GLU A 411 8.98 -10.83 -17.31
CA GLU A 411 10.23 -10.93 -16.54
C GLU A 411 10.82 -9.54 -16.21
N ASP A 412 10.80 -8.62 -17.17
CA ASP A 412 11.21 -7.23 -16.95
C ASP A 412 10.22 -6.51 -16.03
N PHE A 413 8.92 -6.73 -16.22
CA PHE A 413 7.88 -6.15 -15.36
C PHE A 413 8.08 -6.51 -13.88
N LEU A 414 8.39 -7.78 -13.59
CA LEU A 414 8.66 -8.27 -12.23
C LEU A 414 9.98 -7.76 -11.64
N GLU A 415 10.87 -7.16 -12.45
CA GLU A 415 12.09 -6.52 -11.97
C GLU A 415 11.83 -5.08 -11.51
N TYR A 416 11.04 -4.33 -12.28
CA TYR A 416 10.86 -2.88 -12.08
C TYR A 416 9.59 -2.52 -11.32
N PHE A 417 8.47 -3.19 -11.55
CA PHE A 417 7.17 -2.83 -10.96
C PHE A 417 6.97 -3.46 -9.59
N GLY A 418 6.59 -2.64 -8.60
CA GLY A 418 6.42 -3.09 -7.22
C GLY A 418 5.15 -3.90 -7.02
N ASN A 419 4.05 -3.45 -7.62
CA ASN A 419 2.76 -4.10 -7.54
C ASN A 419 1.94 -3.89 -8.82
N ILE A 420 0.93 -4.74 -8.99
CA ILE A 420 -0.14 -4.58 -9.97
C ILE A 420 -1.48 -4.58 -9.25
N GLN A 421 -2.37 -3.73 -9.69
CA GLN A 421 -3.71 -3.56 -9.17
C GLN A 421 -4.71 -3.86 -10.24
N PHE A 422 -5.78 -4.56 -9.88
CA PHE A 422 -6.87 -4.82 -10.80
C PHE A 422 -8.22 -4.48 -10.19
N LEU A 423 -8.98 -3.70 -10.94
CA LEU A 423 -10.31 -3.24 -10.60
C LEU A 423 -11.34 -4.25 -11.08
N ALA A 424 -12.14 -4.76 -10.14
CA ALA A 424 -13.19 -5.72 -10.39
C ALA A 424 -14.47 -5.05 -10.89
N LEU A 425 -14.40 -4.48 -12.10
CA LEU A 425 -15.59 -4.01 -12.77
C LEU A 425 -16.51 -5.18 -13.08
N ARG A 426 -17.73 -5.10 -12.57
CA ARG A 426 -18.78 -6.09 -12.78
C ARG A 426 -19.98 -5.42 -13.46
N PRO A 427 -20.01 -5.36 -14.80
CA PRO A 427 -21.12 -4.77 -15.52
C PRO A 427 -22.46 -5.39 -15.11
N GLY A 428 -23.46 -4.54 -14.88
CA GLY A 428 -24.80 -4.97 -14.46
C GLY A 428 -24.95 -5.33 -12.98
N TRP A 429 -23.87 -5.27 -12.18
CA TRP A 429 -24.01 -5.38 -10.73
C TRP A 429 -24.59 -4.10 -10.15
N VAL A 430 -25.44 -4.27 -9.13
CA VAL A 430 -26.05 -3.20 -8.37
C VAL A 430 -25.27 -3.01 -7.08
N GLN A 431 -24.89 -1.77 -6.80
CA GLN A 431 -24.29 -1.37 -5.54
C GLN A 431 -25.37 -0.85 -4.59
N GLN A 432 -25.26 -1.21 -3.30
CA GLN A 432 -26.05 -0.66 -2.20
C GLN A 432 -25.10 -0.20 -1.12
N HIS A 433 -25.45 0.87 -0.41
CA HIS A 433 -24.59 1.52 0.56
C HIS A 433 -25.39 1.75 1.83
N ILE A 434 -24.78 1.50 2.98
CA ILE A 434 -25.35 1.84 4.28
C ILE A 434 -24.31 2.54 5.15
N GLU A 435 -24.69 3.70 5.67
CA GLU A 435 -23.85 4.48 6.56
C GLU A 435 -23.90 3.90 7.99
N GLY A 436 -22.74 3.89 8.65
CA GLY A 436 -22.57 3.51 10.04
C GLY A 436 -21.63 4.47 10.77
N THR A 437 -21.56 4.37 12.09
CA THR A 437 -20.65 5.21 12.89
C THR A 437 -20.14 4.48 14.12
N PHE A 438 -18.83 4.25 14.22
CA PHE A 438 -18.21 3.75 15.44
C PHE A 438 -18.29 4.82 16.53
N LYS A 439 -18.72 4.42 17.73
CA LYS A 439 -18.89 5.29 18.88
C LYS A 439 -17.99 4.85 20.03
N PRO A 440 -17.65 5.75 20.98
CA PRO A 440 -16.83 5.39 22.14
C PRO A 440 -17.34 4.19 22.96
N ASP A 441 -18.66 4.01 23.00
CA ASP A 441 -19.37 2.93 23.68
C ASP A 441 -19.67 1.71 22.79
N SER A 442 -19.45 1.82 21.47
CA SER A 442 -19.78 0.79 20.50
C SER A 442 -18.89 0.89 19.26
N VAL A 443 -17.81 0.12 19.26
CA VAL A 443 -16.86 0.01 18.14
C VAL A 443 -17.18 -1.16 17.20
N ALA A 444 -18.37 -1.75 17.33
CA ALA A 444 -18.87 -2.82 16.46
C ALA A 444 -20.34 -2.58 16.11
N GLN A 445 -20.70 -2.80 14.84
CA GLN A 445 -22.07 -2.68 14.33
C GLN A 445 -22.42 -3.88 13.45
N LEU A 446 -23.69 -4.25 13.48
CA LEU A 446 -24.22 -5.40 12.78
C LEU A 446 -25.16 -4.94 11.66
N PHE A 447 -25.06 -5.57 10.50
CA PHE A 447 -25.90 -5.32 9.34
C PHE A 447 -26.49 -6.62 8.83
N GLU A 448 -27.79 -6.67 8.59
CA GLU A 448 -28.47 -7.84 8.04
C GLU A 448 -28.77 -7.68 6.57
N PHE A 449 -28.67 -8.80 5.86
CA PHE A 449 -29.09 -8.93 4.46
C PHE A 449 -29.52 -10.36 4.18
N SER A 450 -30.20 -10.57 3.06
CA SER A 450 -30.66 -11.91 2.67
C SER A 450 -30.76 -12.07 1.16
N PHE A 451 -30.66 -13.32 0.72
CA PHE A 451 -30.82 -13.70 -0.67
C PHE A 451 -31.92 -14.74 -0.80
N ALA A 452 -32.73 -14.63 -1.86
CA ALA A 452 -33.70 -15.67 -2.21
C ALA A 452 -33.01 -16.90 -2.84
N GLU A 453 -31.94 -16.68 -3.61
CA GLU A 453 -31.21 -17.68 -4.38
C GLU A 453 -29.70 -17.49 -4.16
N GLY A 454 -28.90 -18.50 -4.51
CA GLY A 454 -27.45 -18.38 -4.46
C GLY A 454 -26.95 -17.19 -5.27
N THR A 455 -26.25 -16.26 -4.63
CA THR A 455 -25.87 -14.97 -5.21
C THR A 455 -24.40 -14.69 -4.96
N GLU A 456 -23.66 -14.34 -6.01
CA GLU A 456 -22.31 -13.82 -5.88
C GLU A 456 -22.37 -12.39 -5.32
N THR A 457 -21.59 -12.10 -4.29
CA THR A 457 -21.64 -10.82 -3.57
C THR A 457 -20.25 -10.41 -3.11
N VAL A 458 -19.94 -9.13 -3.29
CA VAL A 458 -18.79 -8.49 -2.67
C VAL A 458 -19.29 -7.49 -1.64
N LEU A 459 -18.63 -7.44 -0.49
CA LEU A 459 -18.79 -6.36 0.47
C LEU A 459 -17.51 -5.53 0.52
N THR A 460 -17.68 -4.22 0.61
CA THR A 460 -16.59 -3.26 0.75
C THR A 460 -16.90 -2.32 1.91
N LEU A 461 -15.95 -2.14 2.80
CA LEU A 461 -16.03 -1.20 3.90
C LEU A 461 -15.21 0.04 3.55
N HIS A 462 -15.84 1.21 3.62
CA HIS A 462 -15.20 2.50 3.35
C HIS A 462 -15.18 3.36 4.62
N GLN A 463 -14.14 4.16 4.76
CA GLN A 463 -14.00 5.17 5.81
C GLN A 463 -13.33 6.44 5.27
N PRO A 464 -13.56 7.62 5.88
CA PRO A 464 -12.96 8.85 5.40
C PRO A 464 -11.42 8.83 5.38
N ARG A 465 -10.85 9.43 4.34
CA ARG A 465 -9.40 9.53 4.18
C ARG A 465 -8.76 10.46 5.23
N GLY A 466 -7.53 10.12 5.65
CA GLY A 466 -6.69 10.94 6.53
C GLY A 466 -6.97 10.80 8.04
N ARG A 467 -8.00 10.05 8.45
CA ARG A 467 -8.22 9.64 9.84
C ARG A 467 -8.58 8.14 9.93
N PRO A 468 -7.73 7.24 9.42
CA PRO A 468 -8.12 5.84 9.35
C PRO A 468 -8.19 5.21 10.74
N VAL A 469 -9.34 4.64 11.04
CA VAL A 469 -9.52 3.68 12.12
C VAL A 469 -9.17 2.30 11.56
N ALA A 470 -8.53 1.45 12.36
CA ALA A 470 -8.28 0.09 11.91
C ALA A 470 -9.61 -0.66 11.93
N VAL A 471 -10.08 -1.15 10.78
CA VAL A 471 -11.41 -1.75 10.62
C VAL A 471 -11.33 -3.14 10.04
N ARG A 472 -12.36 -3.94 10.31
CA ARG A 472 -12.61 -5.20 9.62
C ARG A 472 -14.10 -5.47 9.53
N PHE A 473 -14.49 -6.44 8.73
CA PHE A 473 -15.83 -7.00 8.83
C PHE A 473 -15.84 -8.51 8.61
N CYS A 474 -16.84 -9.19 9.14
CA CYS A 474 -17.06 -10.61 8.92
C CYS A 474 -18.50 -10.89 8.55
N VAL A 475 -18.72 -11.88 7.69
CA VAL A 475 -20.05 -12.29 7.25
C VAL A 475 -20.37 -13.66 7.81
N VAL A 476 -21.50 -13.79 8.49
CA VAL A 476 -21.98 -15.04 9.08
C VAL A 476 -23.39 -15.31 8.58
N GLN A 477 -23.68 -16.57 8.23
CA GLN A 477 -25.04 -16.98 7.91
C GLN A 477 -25.85 -17.10 9.21
N LYS A 478 -27.06 -16.55 9.26
CA LYS A 478 -27.92 -16.66 10.44
C LYS A 478 -28.18 -18.13 10.79
N GLY A 479 -27.96 -18.45 12.06
CA GLY A 479 -28.08 -19.83 12.57
C GLY A 479 -26.83 -20.69 12.43
N THR A 480 -25.70 -20.12 11.97
CA THR A 480 -24.39 -20.77 11.98
C THR A 480 -23.38 -19.95 12.79
N ASP A 481 -22.33 -20.62 13.26
CA ASP A 481 -21.25 -20.00 14.06
C ASP A 481 -19.95 -19.84 13.27
N ARG A 482 -19.99 -20.05 11.94
CA ARG A 482 -18.80 -20.00 11.09
C ARG A 482 -18.88 -18.80 10.14
N PRO A 483 -17.85 -17.95 10.12
CA PRO A 483 -17.71 -16.95 9.07
C PRO A 483 -17.73 -17.63 7.70
N CYS A 484 -18.51 -17.06 6.79
CA CYS A 484 -18.58 -17.47 5.39
C CYS A 484 -17.91 -16.44 4.45
N GLY A 485 -17.39 -15.35 5.00
CA GLY A 485 -16.55 -14.39 4.28
C GLY A 485 -16.27 -13.12 5.09
N GLY A 486 -15.86 -12.06 4.39
CA GLY A 486 -15.36 -10.80 4.96
C GLY A 486 -13.83 -10.74 5.05
N THR A 487 -13.31 -9.83 5.87
CA THR A 487 -11.88 -9.52 6.04
C THR A 487 -11.38 -10.05 7.39
N THR A 488 -11.72 -11.31 7.69
CA THR A 488 -11.76 -11.86 9.05
C THR A 488 -10.41 -11.99 9.78
N ALA A 489 -9.28 -11.85 9.08
CA ALA A 489 -7.96 -12.15 9.65
C ALA A 489 -7.24 -10.92 10.23
N VAL A 490 -7.45 -9.71 9.68
CA VAL A 490 -6.62 -8.54 9.98
C VAL A 490 -7.48 -7.27 10.00
N PHE A 491 -7.18 -6.37 10.94
CA PHE A 491 -7.73 -5.00 10.91
C PHE A 491 -6.87 -4.14 9.99
N GLU A 492 -7.52 -3.44 9.08
CA GLU A 492 -6.86 -2.58 8.09
C GLU A 492 -7.18 -1.12 8.36
N THR A 493 -6.18 -0.25 8.20
CA THR A 493 -6.34 1.20 8.28
C THR A 493 -6.59 1.81 6.89
N SER A 494 -6.95 0.99 5.90
CA SER A 494 -7.19 1.45 4.53
C SER A 494 -8.49 2.24 4.46
N SER A 495 -8.56 3.24 3.57
CA SER A 495 -9.79 4.01 3.37
C SER A 495 -10.91 3.18 2.71
N SER A 496 -10.52 2.10 2.02
CA SER A 496 -11.41 1.09 1.48
C SER A 496 -10.80 -0.29 1.72
N THR A 497 -11.62 -1.25 2.17
CA THR A 497 -11.24 -2.65 2.31
C THR A 497 -12.37 -3.52 1.77
N SER A 498 -12.06 -4.38 0.79
CA SER A 498 -13.02 -5.27 0.14
C SER A 498 -12.72 -6.73 0.44
N CYS A 499 -13.75 -7.58 0.50
CA CYS A 499 -13.54 -9.02 0.47
C CYS A 499 -13.41 -9.54 -0.97
N GLU A 500 -12.93 -10.77 -1.13
CA GLU A 500 -13.13 -11.50 -2.38
C GLU A 500 -14.63 -11.75 -2.63
N ALA A 501 -15.00 -11.96 -3.89
CA ALA A 501 -16.37 -12.30 -4.24
C ALA A 501 -16.80 -13.60 -3.56
N MET A 502 -17.87 -13.53 -2.77
CA MET A 502 -18.44 -14.65 -2.04
C MET A 502 -19.62 -15.20 -2.82
N LEU A 503 -19.66 -16.51 -3.06
CA LEU A 503 -20.86 -17.17 -3.56
C LEU A 503 -21.73 -17.59 -2.36
N LEU A 504 -22.69 -16.75 -1.98
CA LEU A 504 -23.54 -16.96 -0.81
C LEU A 504 -24.82 -17.71 -1.20
N PRO A 505 -25.15 -18.86 -0.58
CA PRO A 505 -26.43 -19.54 -0.78
C PRO A 505 -27.65 -18.66 -0.45
N GLY A 506 -28.83 -19.09 -0.89
CA GLY A 506 -30.08 -18.48 -0.44
C GLY A 506 -30.23 -18.59 1.08
N GLY A 507 -30.53 -17.48 1.75
CA GLY A 507 -30.57 -17.40 3.21
C GLY A 507 -30.39 -15.99 3.75
N ALA A 508 -30.39 -15.87 5.07
CA ALA A 508 -30.17 -14.62 5.77
C ALA A 508 -28.77 -14.58 6.40
N TYR A 509 -28.15 -13.41 6.37
CA TYR A 509 -26.76 -13.18 6.75
C TYR A 509 -26.66 -11.96 7.66
N VAL A 510 -25.57 -11.92 8.43
CA VAL A 510 -25.17 -10.78 9.24
C VAL A 510 -23.73 -10.43 8.89
N ALA A 511 -23.49 -9.18 8.47
CA ALA A 511 -22.18 -8.57 8.41
C ALA A 511 -21.90 -7.85 9.73
N MET A 512 -20.89 -8.28 10.47
CA MET A 512 -20.38 -7.58 11.64
C MET A 512 -19.19 -6.73 11.24
N VAL A 513 -19.32 -5.42 11.37
CA VAL A 513 -18.30 -4.42 11.09
C VAL A 513 -17.69 -3.97 12.41
N GLU A 514 -16.38 -4.02 12.54
CA GLU A 514 -15.65 -3.76 13.78
C GLU A 514 -14.51 -2.77 13.54
N ALA A 515 -14.21 -1.99 14.57
CA ALA A 515 -13.06 -1.11 14.63
C ALA A 515 -12.16 -1.45 15.81
N LEU A 516 -10.85 -1.44 15.57
CA LEU A 516 -9.80 -1.39 16.57
C LEU A 516 -9.33 0.07 16.69
N VAL A 517 -9.74 0.73 17.76
CA VAL A 517 -9.42 2.14 18.02
C VAL A 517 -8.37 2.22 19.11
N LEU A 518 -7.14 2.60 18.76
CA LEU A 518 -6.06 2.83 19.73
C LEU A 518 -6.13 4.22 20.38
N ASP A 519 -6.64 5.21 19.63
CA ASP A 519 -6.86 6.58 20.11
C ASP A 519 -8.36 6.91 20.11
N PRO A 520 -9.00 6.98 21.29
CA PRO A 520 -10.42 7.31 21.42
C PRO A 520 -10.81 8.68 20.83
N SER A 521 -9.85 9.60 20.63
CA SER A 521 -10.12 10.92 20.03
C SER A 521 -10.55 10.84 18.56
N LEU A 522 -10.33 9.68 17.91
CA LEU A 522 -10.78 9.40 16.55
C LEU A 522 -12.28 9.10 16.48
N LEU A 523 -12.96 8.90 17.61
CA LEU A 523 -14.39 8.62 17.68
C LEU A 523 -15.20 9.90 17.96
N PRO A 524 -16.43 10.02 17.43
CA PRO A 524 -17.11 9.07 16.55
C PRO A 524 -16.50 9.03 15.14
N ALA A 525 -16.38 7.82 14.59
CA ALA A 525 -15.79 7.59 13.27
C ALA A 525 -16.85 7.05 12.30
N PRO A 526 -17.23 7.79 11.24
CA PRO A 526 -18.19 7.31 10.25
C PRO A 526 -17.55 6.28 9.32
N PHE A 527 -18.38 5.38 8.80
CA PHE A 527 -17.99 4.42 7.76
C PHE A 527 -19.19 4.14 6.86
N VAL A 528 -18.93 3.51 5.71
CA VAL A 528 -19.96 3.04 4.78
C VAL A 528 -19.71 1.57 4.49
N LEU A 529 -20.71 0.72 4.70
CA LEU A 529 -20.69 -0.65 4.19
C LEU A 529 -21.41 -0.68 2.84
N GLN A 530 -20.66 -1.06 1.81
CA GLN A 530 -21.15 -1.24 0.45
C GLN A 530 -21.33 -2.73 0.15
N SER A 531 -22.40 -3.10 -0.54
CA SER A 531 -22.55 -4.41 -1.18
C SER A 531 -22.65 -4.25 -2.68
N GLY A 532 -21.95 -5.10 -3.44
CA GLY A 532 -22.13 -5.28 -4.87
C GLY A 532 -22.62 -6.69 -5.18
N ALA A 533 -23.68 -6.82 -5.98
CA ALA A 533 -24.20 -8.11 -6.44
C ALA A 533 -24.97 -7.96 -7.76
N PRO A 534 -25.25 -9.04 -8.52
CA PRO A 534 -26.06 -8.99 -9.74
C PRO A 534 -27.50 -8.48 -9.55
N ARG A 535 -28.00 -8.44 -8.32
CA ARG A 535 -29.32 -7.92 -7.94
C ARG A 535 -29.16 -7.06 -6.68
N PRO A 536 -30.04 -6.07 -6.44
CA PRO A 536 -29.97 -5.24 -5.24
C PRO A 536 -30.04 -6.09 -3.97
N VAL A 537 -29.15 -5.82 -3.02
CA VAL A 537 -29.10 -6.48 -1.71
C VAL A 537 -29.42 -5.44 -0.64
N PRO A 538 -30.65 -5.43 -0.09
CA PRO A 538 -30.99 -4.48 0.95
C PRO A 538 -30.18 -4.77 2.22
N LEU A 539 -29.29 -3.84 2.57
CA LEU A 539 -28.58 -3.83 3.84
C LEU A 539 -29.43 -3.08 4.87
N SER A 540 -29.52 -3.62 6.08
CA SER A 540 -30.25 -2.97 7.19
C SER A 540 -29.49 -3.09 8.50
N PRO A 541 -29.52 -2.08 9.40
CA PRO A 541 -28.90 -2.22 10.71
C PRO A 541 -29.59 -3.33 11.50
N SER A 542 -28.81 -4.19 12.14
CA SER A 542 -29.30 -5.26 13.00
C SER A 542 -29.33 -4.81 14.47
N SER A 543 -30.41 -5.14 15.16
CA SER A 543 -30.48 -5.11 16.63
C SER A 543 -30.17 -6.46 17.27
N ALA A 544 -29.65 -7.43 16.52
CA ALA A 544 -29.41 -8.78 17.00
C ALA A 544 -28.24 -8.80 17.99
N GLU A 545 -28.55 -8.72 19.30
CA GLU A 545 -27.57 -8.93 20.37
C GLU A 545 -26.90 -10.32 20.29
N TYR A 546 -27.58 -11.29 19.67
CA TYR A 546 -27.19 -12.70 19.61
C TYR A 546 -25.89 -12.97 18.86
N THR A 547 -25.42 -12.13 17.94
CA THR A 547 -24.21 -12.44 17.14
C THR A 547 -22.91 -11.97 17.81
N LEU A 548 -22.98 -11.05 18.79
CA LEU A 548 -21.83 -10.48 19.49
C LEU A 548 -21.17 -11.46 20.47
N GLY A 549 -21.95 -12.37 21.07
CA GLY A 549 -21.43 -13.41 21.97
C GLY A 549 -20.51 -14.42 21.29
N PHE A 550 -20.70 -14.65 19.99
CA PHE A 550 -20.00 -15.70 19.24
C PHE A 550 -18.65 -15.26 18.65
N LEU A 551 -18.40 -13.95 18.51
CA LEU A 551 -17.26 -13.44 17.72
C LEU A 551 -16.17 -12.72 18.52
N LEU A 552 -16.44 -12.26 19.75
CA LEU A 552 -15.49 -11.42 20.49
C LEU A 552 -14.89 -12.04 21.78
N PRO A 553 -15.57 -12.91 22.54
CA PRO A 553 -14.94 -13.60 23.69
C PRO A 553 -14.50 -15.04 23.41
N GLU A 554 -15.37 -15.88 22.84
CA GLU A 554 -15.10 -17.32 22.69
C GLU A 554 -14.12 -17.63 21.54
N TYR A 555 -14.08 -16.81 20.50
CA TYR A 555 -13.15 -16.94 19.37
C TYR A 555 -11.69 -16.66 19.79
N ALA A 556 -11.48 -15.59 20.57
CA ALA A 556 -10.20 -15.29 21.20
C ALA A 556 -9.80 -16.36 22.23
N GLN A 557 -10.78 -16.95 22.93
CA GLN A 557 -10.55 -18.08 23.84
C GLN A 557 -10.13 -19.36 23.10
N LYS A 558 -10.72 -19.62 21.92
CA LYS A 558 -10.45 -20.80 21.09
C LYS A 558 -9.10 -20.73 20.38
N TYR A 559 -8.77 -19.60 19.77
CA TYR A 559 -7.56 -19.47 18.95
C TYR A 559 -6.41 -18.74 19.66
N GLY A 560 -6.69 -17.95 20.70
CA GLY A 560 -5.68 -17.19 21.44
C GLY A 560 -5.29 -15.89 20.74
N SER A 561 -4.27 -15.23 21.28
CA SER A 561 -3.67 -14.01 20.71
C SER A 561 -2.29 -14.28 20.11
N CYS A 562 -1.94 -13.50 19.09
CA CYS A 562 -0.64 -13.55 18.46
C CYS A 562 0.45 -13.05 19.41
N ALA A 563 1.53 -13.81 19.53
CA ALA A 563 2.64 -13.44 20.40
C ALA A 563 3.51 -12.29 19.90
N LYS A 564 3.35 -11.83 18.65
CA LYS A 564 4.04 -10.65 18.09
C LYS A 564 3.23 -9.37 18.28
N CYS A 565 1.99 -9.36 17.78
CA CYS A 565 1.16 -8.15 17.71
C CYS A 565 0.09 -8.07 18.80
N GLY A 566 -0.17 -9.14 19.55
CA GLY A 566 -1.20 -9.20 20.60
C GLY A 566 -2.64 -9.34 20.08
N VAL A 567 -2.85 -9.34 18.76
CA VAL A 567 -4.17 -9.41 18.12
C VAL A 567 -4.69 -10.86 18.09
N ALA A 568 -6.01 -11.05 18.13
CA ALA A 568 -6.66 -12.36 18.08
C ALA A 568 -6.29 -13.16 16.82
N LEU A 569 -6.19 -14.48 16.98
CA LEU A 569 -5.82 -15.42 15.92
C LEU A 569 -7.05 -16.07 15.28
N SER A 570 -6.91 -16.54 14.04
CA SER A 570 -7.89 -17.35 13.33
C SER A 570 -7.47 -18.83 13.27
N GLU A 571 -8.22 -19.64 12.53
CA GLU A 571 -7.87 -21.05 12.28
C GLU A 571 -6.50 -21.22 11.57
N ASN A 572 -6.12 -20.26 10.73
CA ASN A 572 -4.84 -20.25 10.03
C ASN A 572 -3.75 -19.56 10.88
N CYS A 573 -3.32 -20.22 11.95
CA CYS A 573 -2.27 -19.72 12.84
C CYS A 573 -1.06 -20.67 12.91
N VAL A 574 0.14 -20.09 12.99
CA VAL A 574 1.37 -20.86 13.20
C VAL A 574 1.53 -21.12 14.69
N THR A 575 1.67 -22.39 15.07
CA THR A 575 1.98 -22.76 16.46
C THR A 575 3.46 -23.12 16.58
N ALA A 576 4.22 -22.30 17.32
CA ALA A 576 5.65 -22.48 17.52
C ALA A 576 6.10 -21.77 18.80
N LEU A 577 7.14 -22.31 19.45
CA LEU A 577 7.68 -21.81 20.73
C LEU A 577 6.66 -21.80 21.89
N GLY A 578 5.71 -22.74 21.88
CA GLY A 578 4.62 -22.79 22.87
C GLY A 578 3.66 -21.60 22.77
N LYS A 579 3.71 -20.84 21.67
CA LYS A 579 2.86 -19.68 21.39
C LYS A 579 2.25 -19.82 20.00
N LYS A 580 1.28 -18.96 19.71
CA LYS A 580 0.64 -18.90 18.41
C LYS A 580 0.87 -17.54 17.74
N TRP A 581 0.88 -17.53 16.42
CA TRP A 581 1.30 -16.40 15.59
C TRP A 581 0.44 -16.31 14.33
N HIS A 582 0.23 -15.11 13.78
CA HIS A 582 -0.25 -14.98 12.40
C HIS A 582 0.84 -15.49 11.44
N PRO A 583 0.48 -16.03 10.27
CA PRO A 583 1.45 -16.41 9.24
C PRO A 583 2.45 -15.28 8.93
N ASP A 584 1.97 -14.04 8.78
CA ASP A 584 2.83 -12.88 8.51
C ASP A 584 3.63 -12.41 9.74
N CYS A 585 3.12 -12.70 10.95
CA CYS A 585 3.83 -12.43 12.19
C CYS A 585 4.90 -13.49 12.50
N TRP A 586 4.85 -14.65 11.84
CA TRP A 586 5.83 -15.72 11.96
C TRP A 586 7.05 -15.44 11.07
N ALA A 587 7.85 -14.49 11.52
CA ALA A 587 8.99 -13.98 10.77
C ALA A 587 10.27 -13.95 11.61
N CYS A 588 11.42 -13.93 10.94
CA CYS A 588 12.73 -13.85 11.56
C CYS A 588 12.88 -12.53 12.33
N ALA A 589 13.23 -12.58 13.62
CA ALA A 589 13.43 -11.38 14.43
C ALA A 589 14.62 -10.49 13.99
N GLY A 590 15.52 -11.00 13.14
CA GLY A 590 16.67 -10.25 12.62
C GLY A 590 16.45 -9.59 11.26
N CYS A 591 15.61 -10.15 10.39
CA CYS A 591 15.42 -9.64 9.02
C CYS A 591 13.96 -9.53 8.58
N GLU A 592 13.03 -9.89 9.46
CA GLU A 592 11.58 -9.78 9.27
C GLU A 592 10.99 -10.59 8.11
N ARG A 593 11.80 -11.43 7.45
CA ARG A 593 11.31 -12.37 6.43
C ARG A 593 10.51 -13.51 7.06
N PRO A 594 9.42 -13.97 6.42
CA PRO A 594 8.66 -15.14 6.87
C PRO A 594 9.55 -16.36 7.10
N LEU A 595 9.28 -17.10 8.17
CA LEU A 595 10.01 -18.32 8.49
C LEU A 595 9.27 -19.54 7.92
N VAL A 596 9.82 -20.11 6.86
CA VAL A 596 9.29 -21.33 6.21
C VAL A 596 10.23 -22.49 6.53
N GLY A 597 9.69 -23.58 7.07
CA GLY A 597 10.47 -24.77 7.42
C GLY A 597 11.22 -24.66 8.75
N SER A 598 12.51 -25.02 8.76
CA SER A 598 13.34 -25.06 9.97
C SER A 598 13.82 -23.68 10.39
N PHE A 599 13.79 -23.40 11.70
CA PHE A 599 14.23 -22.13 12.27
C PHE A 599 15.06 -22.33 13.55
N MET A 600 15.78 -21.29 13.96
CA MET A 600 16.58 -21.26 15.19
C MET A 600 16.00 -20.28 16.21
N VAL A 601 16.33 -20.46 17.48
CA VAL A 601 15.83 -19.61 18.57
C VAL A 601 17.01 -18.92 19.25
N LYS A 602 16.96 -17.59 19.34
CA LYS A 602 17.92 -16.78 20.09
C LYS A 602 17.16 -15.81 21.00
N ASP A 603 17.46 -15.84 22.30
CA ASP A 603 16.80 -15.01 23.33
C ASP A 603 15.26 -15.10 23.31
N GLY A 604 14.73 -16.31 23.07
CA GLY A 604 13.29 -16.58 22.98
C GLY A 604 12.62 -16.06 21.71
N ARG A 605 13.38 -15.59 20.71
CA ARG A 605 12.87 -15.08 19.43
C ARG A 605 13.26 -16.02 18.27
N PRO A 606 12.35 -16.24 17.30
CA PRO A 606 12.64 -17.09 16.15
C PRO A 606 13.51 -16.33 15.14
N MET A 607 14.52 -17.02 14.60
CA MET A 607 15.55 -16.48 13.72
C MET A 607 15.76 -17.40 12.53
N CYS A 608 15.97 -16.83 11.34
CA CYS A 608 16.38 -17.59 10.18
C CYS A 608 17.85 -18.00 10.29
N GLU A 609 18.23 -19.01 9.51
CA GLU A 609 19.58 -19.55 9.52
C GLU A 609 20.64 -18.49 9.18
N ALA A 610 20.39 -17.70 8.13
CA ALA A 610 21.28 -16.63 7.69
C ALA A 610 21.52 -15.57 8.79
N CYS A 611 20.47 -15.10 9.46
CA CYS A 611 20.58 -14.11 10.53
C CYS A 611 21.27 -14.66 11.78
N THR A 612 21.14 -15.97 12.02
CA THR A 612 21.81 -16.62 13.15
C THR A 612 23.31 -16.76 12.87
N GLN A 613 23.68 -17.14 11.65
CA GLN A 613 25.07 -17.23 11.20
C GLN A 613 25.75 -15.85 11.12
N ALA A 614 25.01 -14.80 10.74
CA ALA A 614 25.51 -13.43 10.72
C ALA A 614 25.90 -12.90 12.12
N GLY A 615 25.25 -13.40 13.18
CA GLY A 615 25.52 -13.03 14.57
C GLY A 615 26.45 -13.97 15.34
N ALA A 616 27.11 -14.93 14.68
CA ALA A 616 28.02 -15.88 15.31
C ALA A 616 29.45 -15.31 15.46
N GLU A 617 30.06 -15.50 16.62
CA GLU A 617 31.47 -15.14 16.85
C GLU A 617 32.40 -15.90 15.90
N ARG A 618 33.30 -15.19 15.21
CA ARG A 618 34.19 -15.75 14.18
C ARG A 618 35.56 -16.09 14.74
N CYS A 619 36.12 -17.20 14.28
CA CYS A 619 37.45 -17.65 14.66
C CYS A 619 38.50 -16.62 14.22
N ALA A 620 39.31 -16.12 15.15
CA ALA A 620 40.35 -15.15 14.85
C ALA A 620 41.42 -15.68 13.88
N GLY A 621 41.62 -17.01 13.81
CA GLY A 621 42.48 -17.70 12.84
C GLY A 621 41.87 -17.81 11.43
N CYS A 622 40.84 -18.65 11.24
CA CYS A 622 40.28 -18.95 9.91
C CYS A 622 39.13 -18.04 9.45
N LYS A 623 38.66 -17.11 10.29
CA LYS A 623 37.53 -16.19 10.05
C LYS A 623 36.15 -16.84 9.84
N GLN A 624 36.07 -18.17 9.96
CA GLN A 624 34.79 -18.90 9.92
C GLN A 624 34.07 -18.83 11.28
N PRO A 625 32.73 -18.95 11.30
CA PRO A 625 31.94 -19.00 12.54
C PRO A 625 32.41 -20.14 13.45
N VAL A 626 32.54 -19.86 14.76
CA VAL A 626 32.95 -20.88 15.73
C VAL A 626 31.73 -21.65 16.23
N SER A 627 31.64 -22.93 15.85
CA SER A 627 30.63 -23.88 16.34
C SER A 627 31.29 -25.02 17.11
N GLY A 628 30.78 -25.36 18.30
CA GLY A 628 31.34 -26.44 19.13
C GLY A 628 32.41 -25.97 20.12
N ALA A 629 33.45 -26.79 20.34
CA ALA A 629 34.52 -26.49 21.29
C ALA A 629 35.38 -25.32 20.80
N TYR A 630 35.70 -24.38 21.69
CA TYR A 630 36.42 -23.17 21.32
C TYR A 630 37.41 -22.72 22.41
N LEU A 631 38.36 -21.88 22.01
CA LEU A 631 39.36 -21.28 22.89
C LEU A 631 39.24 -19.75 22.85
N GLU A 632 39.30 -19.11 24.02
CA GLU A 632 39.42 -17.65 24.13
C GLU A 632 40.88 -17.29 24.46
N ALA A 633 41.52 -16.55 23.54
CA ALA A 633 42.90 -16.10 23.69
C ALA A 633 43.16 -14.87 22.80
N LEU A 634 44.06 -13.99 23.22
CA LEU A 634 44.45 -12.78 22.46
C LEU A 634 43.26 -11.84 22.12
N GLY A 635 42.24 -11.79 22.98
CA GLY A 635 41.07 -10.94 22.78
C GLY A 635 40.08 -11.44 21.73
N GLY A 636 40.16 -12.70 21.30
CA GLY A 636 39.23 -13.30 20.35
C GLY A 636 38.97 -14.80 20.61
N THR A 637 37.99 -15.34 19.90
CA THR A 637 37.65 -16.77 19.92
C THR A 637 38.35 -17.51 18.78
N TRP A 638 38.78 -18.75 19.04
CA TRP A 638 39.53 -19.59 18.09
C TRP A 638 38.97 -21.01 18.09
N HIS A 639 38.98 -21.68 16.94
CA HIS A 639 38.89 -23.14 16.95
C HIS A 639 40.15 -23.73 17.59
N PRO A 640 40.05 -24.83 18.35
CA PRO A 640 41.20 -25.48 18.98
C PRO A 640 42.33 -25.78 18.00
N GLU A 641 42.00 -26.26 16.80
CA GLU A 641 42.92 -26.56 15.71
C GLU A 641 43.47 -25.32 15.00
N CYS A 642 42.78 -24.19 15.09
CA CYS A 642 43.21 -22.93 14.47
C CYS A 642 44.18 -22.13 15.36
N PHE A 643 44.40 -22.53 16.62
CA PHE A 643 45.32 -21.88 17.54
C PHE A 643 46.73 -22.47 17.42
N CYS A 644 47.44 -22.10 16.35
CA CYS A 644 48.74 -22.67 15.97
C CYS A 644 49.91 -21.72 16.22
N CYS A 645 51.06 -22.28 16.57
CA CYS A 645 52.32 -21.56 16.71
C CYS A 645 52.70 -20.86 15.40
N GLN A 646 52.96 -19.56 15.46
CA GLN A 646 53.36 -18.78 14.28
C GLN A 646 54.62 -19.30 13.58
N LYS A 647 55.56 -19.92 14.32
CA LYS A 647 56.84 -20.40 13.75
C LYS A 647 56.76 -21.80 13.14
N CYS A 648 56.17 -22.75 13.86
CA CYS A 648 56.19 -24.16 13.45
C CYS A 648 54.85 -24.70 12.98
N GLY A 649 53.76 -23.92 13.09
CA GLY A 649 52.42 -24.34 12.68
C GLY A 649 51.75 -25.36 13.59
N ALA A 650 52.43 -25.86 14.63
CA ALA A 650 51.86 -26.82 15.56
C ALA A 650 50.74 -26.20 16.41
N THR A 651 49.63 -26.93 16.56
CA THR A 651 48.52 -26.55 17.43
C THR A 651 48.99 -26.50 18.89
N ILE A 652 48.65 -25.42 19.60
CA ILE A 652 49.09 -25.21 20.98
C ILE A 652 47.97 -25.65 21.93
N GLN A 653 48.23 -26.65 22.77
CA GLN A 653 47.26 -27.20 23.73
C GLN A 653 47.60 -26.86 25.20
N GLY A 654 48.44 -25.85 25.44
CA GLY A 654 48.78 -25.42 26.80
C GLY A 654 49.26 -23.98 26.88
N SER A 655 50.31 -23.74 27.67
CA SER A 655 50.92 -22.41 27.75
C SER A 655 51.50 -21.97 26.40
N PHE A 656 51.45 -20.67 26.14
CA PHE A 656 51.96 -20.06 24.92
C PHE A 656 52.62 -18.73 25.23
N GLY A 657 53.60 -18.33 24.43
CA GLY A 657 54.11 -16.96 24.40
C GLY A 657 53.43 -16.14 23.32
N VAL A 658 53.55 -14.82 23.42
CA VAL A 658 52.94 -13.89 22.47
C VAL A 658 54.02 -12.99 21.89
N ARG A 659 54.13 -12.95 20.57
CA ARG A 659 54.98 -12.00 19.86
C ARG A 659 54.19 -11.42 18.69
N ASN A 660 54.17 -10.10 18.56
CA ASN A 660 53.37 -9.38 17.53
C ASN A 660 51.89 -9.80 17.50
N ASN A 661 51.29 -9.97 18.68
CA ASN A 661 49.90 -10.41 18.84
C ASN A 661 49.57 -11.78 18.19
N ARG A 662 50.57 -12.66 18.05
CA ARG A 662 50.40 -14.04 17.56
C ARG A 662 50.98 -15.05 18.54
N PRO A 663 50.38 -16.26 18.63
CA PRO A 663 50.79 -17.26 19.61
C PRO A 663 52.04 -18.02 19.15
N LEU A 664 52.93 -18.30 20.09
CA LEU A 664 54.12 -19.14 19.94
C LEU A 664 54.04 -20.32 20.92
N CYS A 665 54.34 -21.54 20.45
CA CYS A 665 54.44 -22.68 21.35
C CYS A 665 55.67 -22.51 22.27
N PRO A 666 55.69 -23.15 23.45
CA PRO A 666 56.80 -23.03 24.40
C PRO A 666 58.18 -23.33 23.80
N SER A 667 58.25 -24.25 22.83
CA SER A 667 59.47 -24.64 22.13
C SER A 667 59.99 -23.57 21.15
N CYS A 668 59.14 -22.64 20.74
CA CYS A 668 59.42 -21.59 19.74
C CYS A 668 59.44 -20.17 20.33
N CYS A 669 59.10 -20.04 21.63
CA CYS A 669 59.07 -18.80 22.40
C CYS A 669 60.44 -18.15 22.56
#